data_AF-G3Y0W8-F1
#
_entry.id   AF-G3Y0W8-F1
#
_cell.length_a   1.000
_cell.length_b   1.000
_cell.length_c   1.000
_cell.angle_alpha   90.00
_cell.angle_beta   90.00
_cell.angle_gamma   90.00
#
_symmetry.space_group_name_H-M   'P 1'
#
loop_
_entity.id
_entity.type
_entity.pdbx_description
1 polymer ?
#
loop_
_entity_poly.entity_id
_entity_poly.type
_entity_poly.pdbx_seq_one_letter_code
_entity_poly.pdbx_strand_id
1 'polypeptide(L)'
;MTDPNPQGGHLEHRSLRDWLANFFRAPLSNSSADSPPERIPETLEPNDRTRLLKLDDGQGPAYGTRDGLSTPQVDGGPEGHIRNGNGSPTFVQGPENLPPRTGSGLAWPVKNHKTMYLSYYIPFFNWITQYRWSFLRGDLIAALTIASIYIPMALSLASNLAHAPAINGLYSFVFMPLLYAILGSSPLLVVGPEAAGSLLTGTIVKTSVKQGHSQEDDEAASAMVVGIATAMAGAMILVAGLTRLGFLDNVLSRPFLRGFITAIGFVIFVDQLIPEVGLADLAKEAGVSHGSTVQKLVFLAGNIKSCHGLTAAVSFGSFAIIMLFRTIKKALEPRYPQVVYFPDRILVVILSAILTWRLGWYEQGLEVLGSVQNTATGLFAFRWPFQIKHLKHVRTAMSTSFIIAILGFFESSVAAKGLGERRDGVQGMSVSANREMVALGVANVVGGCFMALPAFGGYGRSKVNASTGARSPMSSIFLSIITFIVIMVLLPYLYYLPKAVLCSTISVVAYSLIEECPHDVAFFIRLRGWTELALMLLIFVSTIFYSLELGIALGIGLSILILIRHSTQPRIQILGKIAGTPDQYDNAEMHAENVELIDGALVVKIPEPLTFANTGDLKNRLRRLEFYGSNRAHPSLPRLRPPESNKNVIFDVHGVTSIDGSGTQVLSEIVNDYINLGVSVYFCRLSNRSVFRMFERSGIVDRCGGMSHFVTGVDEALRLAESEGHASEP
;
A
#
# COMPACT_ATOMS: atom_id res chain seq x y z
N MET A 1 8.74 -10.34 -69.55
CA MET A 1 8.24 -11.73 -69.47
C MET A 1 8.22 -12.13 -68.00
N THR A 2 6.99 -12.33 -67.51
CA THR A 2 6.57 -13.07 -66.29
C THR A 2 7.15 -12.71 -64.92
N ASP A 3 6.28 -12.08 -64.12
CA ASP A 3 6.13 -12.21 -62.66
C ASP A 3 6.04 -13.71 -62.23
N PRO A 4 6.31 -14.09 -60.96
CA PRO A 4 5.29 -13.90 -59.92
C PRO A 4 5.77 -13.64 -58.48
N ASN A 5 4.91 -12.90 -57.77
CA ASN A 5 4.69 -12.87 -56.32
C ASN A 5 4.51 -14.28 -55.69
N PRO A 6 4.81 -14.48 -54.39
CA PRO A 6 3.68 -14.77 -53.49
C PRO A 6 3.76 -14.14 -52.08
N GLN A 7 2.63 -13.54 -51.72
CA GLN A 7 1.94 -13.43 -50.42
C GLN A 7 2.62 -14.04 -49.17
N GLY A 8 2.88 -13.16 -48.17
CA GLY A 8 3.01 -13.52 -46.76
C GLY A 8 1.99 -12.74 -45.93
N GLY A 9 1.05 -13.45 -45.32
CA GLY A 9 -0.10 -12.87 -44.61
C GLY A 9 0.26 -12.12 -43.33
N HIS A 10 -0.32 -10.93 -43.16
CA HIS A 10 -0.41 -10.24 -41.88
C HIS A 10 -1.44 -10.95 -40.99
N LEU A 11 -0.97 -11.50 -39.87
CA LEU A 11 -1.84 -11.99 -38.79
C LEU A 11 -2.53 -10.79 -38.12
N GLU A 12 -3.82 -10.59 -38.41
CA GLU A 12 -4.67 -9.67 -37.66
C GLU A 12 -4.77 -10.14 -36.19
N HIS A 13 -4.22 -9.35 -35.27
CA HIS A 13 -4.36 -9.55 -33.84
C HIS A 13 -5.79 -9.22 -33.39
N ARG A 14 -6.69 -10.21 -33.41
CA ARG A 14 -8.05 -10.07 -32.84
C ARG A 14 -7.99 -9.85 -31.33
N SER A 15 -8.60 -8.77 -30.85
CA SER A 15 -8.75 -8.52 -29.42
C SER A 15 -9.89 -9.38 -28.84
N LEU A 16 -9.79 -9.79 -27.57
CA LEU A 16 -10.85 -10.57 -26.91
C LEU A 16 -12.17 -9.78 -26.80
N ARG A 17 -12.07 -8.44 -26.91
CA ARG A 17 -13.20 -7.51 -27.08
C ARG A 17 -14.00 -7.78 -28.36
N ASP A 18 -13.35 -8.14 -29.47
CA ASP A 18 -14.04 -8.42 -30.75
C ASP A 18 -14.79 -9.75 -30.69
N TRP A 19 -14.24 -10.72 -29.95
CA TRP A 19 -14.91 -12.00 -29.71
C TRP A 19 -16.12 -11.85 -28.78
N LEU A 20 -15.98 -11.13 -27.66
CA LEU A 20 -17.10 -10.85 -26.75
C LEU A 20 -18.17 -9.97 -27.39
N ALA A 21 -17.78 -8.96 -28.19
CA ALA A 21 -18.73 -8.11 -28.91
C ALA A 21 -19.56 -8.88 -29.95
N ASN A 22 -18.96 -9.91 -30.57
CA ASN A 22 -19.67 -10.80 -31.49
C ASN A 22 -20.52 -11.86 -30.76
N PHE A 23 -20.09 -12.33 -29.59
CA PHE A 23 -20.84 -13.32 -28.81
C PHE A 23 -22.13 -12.76 -28.20
N PHE A 24 -22.14 -11.48 -27.82
CA PHE A 24 -23.32 -10.82 -27.23
C PHE A 24 -24.27 -10.15 -28.24
N ARG A 25 -24.00 -10.23 -29.55
CA ARG A 25 -24.93 -9.77 -30.61
C ARG A 25 -25.81 -10.92 -31.12
N ALA A 26 -26.90 -11.21 -30.41
CA ALA A 26 -28.06 -11.89 -30.98
C ALA A 26 -29.09 -10.82 -31.45
N PRO A 27 -29.86 -11.06 -32.52
CA PRO A 27 -30.57 -9.98 -33.21
C PRO A 27 -31.91 -9.69 -32.52
N LEU A 28 -32.08 -8.46 -32.04
CA LEU A 28 -33.39 -7.89 -31.75
C LEU A 28 -33.71 -6.85 -32.83
N SER A 29 -34.66 -7.18 -33.68
CA SER A 29 -35.34 -6.28 -34.61
C SER A 29 -36.21 -5.29 -33.84
N ASN A 30 -35.97 -3.98 -33.98
CA ASN A 30 -36.86 -3.05 -34.68
C ASN A 30 -36.54 -1.56 -34.41
N SER A 31 -36.59 -0.83 -35.53
CA SER A 31 -36.98 0.57 -35.77
C SER A 31 -36.27 1.76 -35.10
N SER A 32 -35.70 2.56 -36.01
CA SER A 32 -35.72 4.03 -36.14
C SER A 32 -34.96 4.89 -35.12
N ALA A 33 -33.84 5.47 -35.56
CA ALA A 33 -33.79 6.86 -36.05
C ALA A 33 -32.35 7.23 -36.46
N ASP A 34 -32.22 7.77 -37.67
CA ASP A 34 -30.97 8.24 -38.29
C ASP A 34 -30.33 9.41 -37.53
N SER A 35 -29.01 9.34 -37.35
CA SER A 35 -28.13 10.52 -37.25
C SER A 35 -26.77 10.17 -37.86
N PRO A 36 -26.13 11.08 -38.64
CA PRO A 36 -24.93 10.74 -39.41
C PRO A 36 -23.69 10.63 -38.49
N PRO A 37 -22.68 9.82 -38.85
CA PRO A 37 -21.51 9.62 -38.00
C PRO A 37 -20.57 10.83 -38.08
N GLU A 38 -20.26 11.39 -36.91
CA GLU A 38 -19.20 12.37 -36.72
C GLU A 38 -17.84 11.68 -36.90
N ARG A 39 -17.00 12.22 -37.80
CA ARG A 39 -15.68 11.69 -38.13
C ARG A 39 -14.76 11.76 -36.91
N ILE A 40 -14.26 10.62 -36.47
CA ILE A 40 -13.12 10.50 -35.56
C ILE A 40 -11.86 10.71 -36.42
N PRO A 41 -10.98 11.69 -36.14
CA PRO A 41 -9.73 11.82 -36.89
C PRO A 41 -8.77 10.68 -36.52
N GLU A 42 -8.21 10.08 -37.57
CA GLU A 42 -7.18 9.05 -37.55
C GLU A 42 -5.89 9.53 -36.87
N THR A 43 -5.33 8.61 -36.08
CA THR A 43 -3.92 8.36 -35.78
C THR A 43 -2.88 9.41 -36.23
N LEU A 44 -2.26 10.10 -35.27
CA LEU A 44 -0.95 10.74 -35.44
C LEU A 44 0.15 9.71 -35.14
N GLU A 45 0.96 9.37 -36.15
CA GLU A 45 2.21 8.63 -35.98
C GLU A 45 3.29 9.48 -35.29
N PRO A 46 4.26 8.85 -34.60
CA PRO A 46 5.23 9.53 -33.76
C PRO A 46 6.51 9.86 -34.55
N ASN A 47 6.60 11.06 -35.11
CA ASN A 47 7.89 11.63 -35.51
C ASN A 47 7.81 13.15 -35.51
N ASP A 48 8.15 13.75 -34.36
CA ASP A 48 8.76 15.09 -34.29
C ASP A 48 9.29 15.33 -32.86
N ARG A 49 10.29 14.52 -32.50
CA ARG A 49 11.10 14.67 -31.28
C ARG A 49 12.47 15.27 -31.61
N THR A 50 12.50 16.41 -32.30
CA THR A 50 13.75 17.19 -32.40
C THR A 50 13.50 18.68 -32.67
N ARG A 51 12.81 19.39 -31.77
CA ARG A 51 12.83 20.88 -31.77
C ARG A 51 12.32 21.52 -30.48
N LEU A 52 12.75 21.04 -29.32
CA LEU A 52 12.57 21.75 -28.04
C LEU A 52 13.81 21.55 -27.18
N LEU A 53 14.89 22.25 -27.54
CA LEU A 53 16.08 22.49 -26.71
C LEU A 53 16.97 23.47 -27.49
N LYS A 54 16.64 24.76 -27.40
CA LYS A 54 17.54 25.93 -27.53
C LYS A 54 16.69 27.20 -27.52
N LEU A 55 17.20 28.21 -26.84
CA LEU A 55 16.68 29.57 -26.61
C LEU A 55 15.93 29.72 -25.28
N ASP A 56 16.71 29.60 -24.21
CA ASP A 56 16.56 30.45 -23.04
C ASP A 56 17.70 31.47 -23.15
N ASP A 57 17.37 32.70 -23.57
CA ASP A 57 18.21 33.89 -23.42
C ASP A 57 17.26 35.08 -23.35
N GLY A 58 17.45 35.89 -22.30
CA GLY A 58 16.46 36.79 -21.75
C GLY A 58 15.98 37.90 -22.68
N GLN A 59 14.72 38.29 -22.45
CA GLN A 59 14.21 39.66 -22.46
C GLN A 59 12.69 39.60 -22.24
N GLY A 60 12.18 40.26 -21.20
CA GLY A 60 10.74 40.45 -21.02
C GLY A 60 10.16 41.37 -22.12
N PRO A 61 8.85 41.29 -22.39
CA PRO A 61 8.07 42.53 -22.53
C PRO A 61 6.69 42.41 -21.84
N ALA A 62 6.26 43.40 -21.06
CA ALA A 62 5.61 44.65 -21.47
C ALA A 62 4.10 44.50 -21.74
N TYR A 63 3.32 45.15 -20.87
CA TYR A 63 1.88 45.34 -20.92
C TYR A 63 1.45 46.01 -22.24
N GLY A 64 0.38 45.48 -22.85
CA GLY A 64 -0.34 46.09 -23.97
C GLY A 64 -1.82 46.28 -23.63
N THR A 65 -2.23 47.53 -23.53
CA THR A 65 -3.60 48.07 -23.40
C THR A 65 -4.39 48.05 -24.72
N ARG A 66 -5.73 48.21 -24.58
CA ARG A 66 -6.82 48.52 -25.56
C ARG A 66 -7.66 47.33 -26.01
N ASP A 67 -8.96 47.42 -26.25
CA ASP A 67 -10.05 48.39 -25.99
C ASP A 67 -11.35 47.61 -26.36
N GLY A 68 -12.50 47.92 -25.74
CA GLY A 68 -13.80 47.46 -26.27
C GLY A 68 -14.97 47.38 -25.28
N LEU A 69 -15.66 48.51 -25.09
CA LEU A 69 -17.11 48.76 -24.92
C LEU A 69 -18.03 47.59 -24.48
N SER A 70 -19.04 47.72 -23.61
CA SER A 70 -19.87 48.87 -23.21
C SER A 70 -20.76 48.48 -22.01
N THR A 71 -20.90 49.38 -21.03
CA THR A 71 -21.99 49.42 -20.03
C THR A 71 -23.10 50.36 -20.49
N PRO A 72 -24.35 50.17 -20.02
CA PRO A 72 -25.23 51.30 -19.75
C PRO A 72 -25.56 51.42 -18.25
N GLN A 73 -25.35 52.64 -17.72
CA GLN A 73 -25.96 53.15 -16.48
C GLN A 73 -27.34 53.74 -16.79
N VAL A 74 -28.31 53.58 -15.87
CA VAL A 74 -29.43 54.52 -15.67
C VAL A 74 -29.71 54.66 -14.17
N ASP A 75 -29.93 55.92 -13.76
CA ASP A 75 -30.10 56.50 -12.42
C ASP A 75 -31.44 56.21 -11.70
N GLY A 76 -31.42 56.30 -10.35
CA GLY A 76 -32.24 57.26 -9.58
C GLY A 76 -33.64 56.89 -9.02
N GLY A 77 -33.75 56.79 -7.67
CA GLY A 77 -34.89 57.31 -6.88
C GLY A 77 -36.05 56.37 -6.46
N PRO A 78 -36.89 56.74 -5.46
CA PRO A 78 -37.21 55.89 -4.29
C PRO A 78 -38.64 55.29 -4.20
N GLU A 79 -38.83 54.44 -3.17
CA GLU A 79 -40.06 53.85 -2.59
C GLU A 79 -40.72 52.64 -3.27
N GLY A 80 -41.11 51.65 -2.44
CA GLY A 80 -42.10 50.63 -2.80
C GLY A 80 -41.83 49.22 -2.27
N HIS A 81 -42.35 48.90 -1.07
CA HIS A 81 -42.50 47.54 -0.55
C HIS A 81 -43.16 46.59 -1.57
N ILE A 82 -42.57 45.40 -1.82
CA ILE A 82 -43.34 44.14 -1.93
C ILE A 82 -42.56 43.00 -1.28
N ARG A 83 -43.18 42.48 -0.22
CA ARG A 83 -42.90 41.23 0.47
C ARG A 83 -43.29 40.07 -0.45
N ASN A 84 -42.40 39.12 -0.69
CA ASN A 84 -42.84 37.77 -1.06
C ASN A 84 -41.92 36.70 -0.45
N GLY A 85 -42.56 35.81 0.28
CA GLY A 85 -41.94 34.75 1.04
C GLY A 85 -41.43 33.64 0.14
N ASN A 86 -40.17 33.27 0.38
CA ASN A 86 -39.73 31.89 0.42
C ASN A 86 -38.45 31.89 1.23
N GLY A 87 -38.54 31.36 2.45
CA GLY A 87 -37.43 31.23 3.39
C GLY A 87 -36.36 30.30 2.84
N SER A 88 -35.53 30.84 1.97
CA SER A 88 -34.14 30.43 1.86
C SER A 88 -33.43 31.04 3.07
N PRO A 89 -32.64 30.28 3.85
CA PRO A 89 -31.81 30.91 4.86
C PRO A 89 -30.92 31.90 4.11
N THR A 90 -31.08 33.18 4.42
CA THR A 90 -30.14 34.23 4.04
C THR A 90 -28.79 33.80 4.63
N PHE A 91 -27.97 33.18 3.78
CA PHE A 91 -26.58 32.94 4.12
C PHE A 91 -25.98 34.31 4.37
N VAL A 92 -25.57 34.55 5.63
CA VAL A 92 -24.63 35.63 5.93
C VAL A 92 -23.51 35.49 4.93
N GLN A 93 -23.34 36.50 4.06
CA GLN A 93 -22.22 36.56 3.15
C GLN A 93 -20.98 36.53 4.04
N GLY A 94 -20.31 35.38 4.13
CA GLY A 94 -18.94 35.33 4.63
C GLY A 94 -18.10 36.31 3.81
N PRO A 95 -16.92 36.74 4.31
CA PRO A 95 -16.08 37.78 3.72
C PRO A 95 -16.21 37.86 2.20
N GLU A 96 -16.41 39.05 1.63
CA GLU A 96 -16.30 39.27 0.17
C GLU A 96 -14.96 38.72 -0.39
N ASN A 97 -14.00 38.51 0.51
CA ASN A 97 -12.66 37.95 0.34
C ASN A 97 -12.58 36.42 0.25
N LEU A 98 -13.66 35.68 0.50
CA LEU A 98 -13.66 34.23 0.27
C LEU A 98 -13.93 34.01 -1.21
N PRO A 99 -12.98 33.43 -1.97
CA PRO A 99 -13.14 33.26 -3.41
C PRO A 99 -14.52 32.64 -3.68
N PRO A 100 -15.31 33.23 -4.59
CA PRO A 100 -16.56 32.61 -4.96
C PRO A 100 -16.27 31.17 -5.38
N ARG A 101 -17.26 30.29 -5.26
CA ARG A 101 -17.22 28.97 -5.90
C ARG A 101 -17.31 29.13 -7.42
N THR A 102 -16.50 30.00 -8.01
CA THR A 102 -16.15 29.94 -9.42
C THR A 102 -15.31 28.69 -9.54
N GLY A 103 -15.99 27.56 -9.73
CA GLY A 103 -15.33 26.37 -10.23
C GLY A 103 -14.55 26.82 -11.45
N SER A 104 -13.22 26.82 -11.35
CA SER A 104 -12.36 27.03 -12.50
C SER A 104 -12.91 26.13 -13.61
N GLY A 105 -13.34 26.71 -14.72
CA GLY A 105 -13.91 25.99 -15.87
C GLY A 105 -12.95 24.97 -16.51
N LEU A 106 -11.81 24.69 -15.88
CA LEU A 106 -10.84 23.65 -16.18
C LEU A 106 -11.16 22.28 -15.56
N ALA A 107 -12.30 22.10 -14.90
CA ALA A 107 -12.72 20.77 -14.47
C ALA A 107 -13.32 20.02 -15.68
N TRP A 108 -12.57 19.07 -16.22
CA TRP A 108 -13.07 18.18 -17.27
C TRP A 108 -14.37 17.51 -16.81
N PRO A 109 -15.44 17.50 -17.63
CA PRO A 109 -16.70 16.88 -17.25
C PRO A 109 -16.53 15.36 -17.18
N VAL A 110 -16.30 14.84 -15.97
CA VAL A 110 -16.22 13.39 -15.73
C VAL A 110 -17.65 12.83 -15.65
N LYS A 111 -18.10 12.16 -16.72
CA LYS A 111 -19.37 11.43 -16.73
C LYS A 111 -19.23 10.09 -16.00
N ASN A 112 -19.68 10.05 -14.75
CA ASN A 112 -19.70 8.82 -13.94
C ASN A 112 -20.80 7.87 -14.42
N HIS A 113 -20.41 6.81 -15.13
CA HIS A 113 -21.34 5.73 -15.52
C HIS A 113 -21.38 4.64 -14.43
N LYS A 114 -22.53 3.98 -14.23
CA LYS A 114 -22.66 2.87 -13.25
C LYS A 114 -21.66 1.73 -13.49
N THR A 115 -21.28 1.49 -14.75
CA THR A 115 -20.26 0.51 -15.16
C THR A 115 -18.85 0.84 -14.64
N MET A 116 -18.54 2.11 -14.43
CA MET A 116 -17.25 2.55 -13.87
C MET A 116 -17.15 2.19 -12.37
N TYR A 117 -18.25 2.32 -11.63
CA TYR A 117 -18.30 1.88 -10.23
C TYR A 117 -18.15 0.36 -10.11
N LEU A 118 -18.78 -0.41 -10.99
CA LEU A 118 -18.63 -1.87 -10.99
C LEU A 118 -17.18 -2.28 -11.28
N SER A 119 -16.52 -1.63 -12.24
CA SER A 119 -15.12 -1.87 -12.59
C SER A 119 -14.14 -1.44 -11.48
N TYR A 120 -14.55 -0.51 -10.62
CA TYR A 120 -13.76 -0.08 -9.47
C TYR A 120 -13.76 -1.12 -8.33
N TYR A 121 -14.93 -1.70 -8.05
CA TYR A 121 -15.10 -2.70 -6.97
C TYR A 121 -14.78 -4.13 -7.40
N ILE A 122 -14.95 -4.45 -8.69
CA ILE A 122 -14.60 -5.75 -9.28
C ILE A 122 -13.56 -5.48 -10.39
N PRO A 123 -12.26 -5.46 -10.03
CA PRO A 123 -11.17 -5.19 -10.98
C PRO A 123 -11.13 -6.13 -12.19
N PHE A 124 -11.75 -7.31 -12.11
CA PHE A 124 -11.94 -8.22 -13.24
C PHE A 124 -12.37 -7.53 -14.52
N PHE A 125 -13.41 -6.71 -14.46
CA PHE A 125 -13.96 -6.03 -15.64
C PHE A 125 -12.98 -5.00 -16.22
N ASN A 126 -12.08 -4.46 -15.41
CA ASN A 126 -11.05 -3.55 -15.88
C ASN A 126 -9.95 -4.32 -16.63
N TRP A 127 -9.36 -5.33 -16.02
CA TRP A 127 -8.20 -6.00 -16.61
C TRP A 127 -8.54 -6.92 -17.79
N ILE A 128 -9.70 -7.57 -17.78
CA ILE A 128 -10.08 -8.50 -18.86
C ILE A 128 -10.24 -7.79 -20.20
N THR A 129 -10.67 -6.53 -20.19
CA THR A 129 -10.82 -5.71 -21.42
C THR A 129 -9.48 -5.24 -21.97
N GLN A 130 -8.44 -5.17 -21.13
CA GLN A 130 -7.08 -4.82 -21.51
C GLN A 130 -6.23 -6.05 -21.86
N TYR A 131 -6.76 -7.27 -21.66
CA TYR A 131 -5.99 -8.50 -21.85
C TYR A 131 -5.67 -8.74 -23.33
N ARG A 132 -4.37 -8.90 -23.62
CA ARG A 132 -3.85 -9.19 -24.95
C ARG A 132 -3.41 -10.65 -25.02
N TRP A 133 -3.67 -11.32 -26.15
CA TRP A 133 -3.22 -12.70 -26.39
C TRP A 133 -1.70 -12.87 -26.28
N SER A 134 -0.93 -11.79 -26.48
CA SER A 134 0.52 -11.79 -26.25
C SER A 134 0.92 -12.04 -24.79
N PHE A 135 0.03 -11.77 -23.82
CA PHE A 135 0.28 -12.00 -22.40
C PHE A 135 0.12 -13.49 -22.01
N LEU A 136 -0.65 -14.25 -22.79
CA LEU A 136 -0.98 -15.65 -22.52
C LEU A 136 0.25 -16.51 -22.25
N ARG A 137 1.28 -16.39 -23.10
CA ARG A 137 2.52 -17.16 -22.96
C ARG A 137 3.24 -16.83 -21.64
N GLY A 138 3.31 -15.55 -21.29
CA GLY A 138 3.96 -15.11 -20.05
C GLY A 138 3.21 -15.56 -18.81
N ASP A 139 1.90 -15.35 -18.79
CA ASP A 139 1.05 -15.69 -17.65
C ASP A 139 0.97 -17.21 -17.42
N LEU A 140 0.94 -18.03 -18.49
CA LEU A 140 0.95 -19.50 -18.38
C LEU A 140 2.27 -20.04 -17.85
N ILE A 141 3.41 -19.57 -18.38
CA ILE A 141 4.74 -20.04 -17.95
C ILE A 141 5.04 -19.61 -16.52
N ALA A 142 4.63 -18.39 -16.15
CA ALA A 142 4.73 -17.92 -14.78
C ALA A 142 3.87 -18.76 -13.83
N ALA A 143 2.61 -19.04 -14.19
CA ALA A 143 1.74 -19.91 -13.40
C ALA A 143 2.31 -21.32 -13.22
N LEU A 144 2.84 -21.92 -14.30
CA LEU A 144 3.46 -23.25 -14.25
C LEU A 144 4.72 -23.24 -13.37
N THR A 145 5.51 -22.16 -13.42
CA THR A 145 6.70 -21.98 -12.57
C THR A 145 6.31 -21.88 -11.10
N ILE A 146 5.30 -21.06 -10.78
CA ILE A 146 4.79 -20.93 -9.41
C ILE A 146 4.23 -22.27 -8.92
N ALA A 147 3.43 -22.95 -9.74
CA ALA A 147 2.86 -24.25 -9.41
C ALA A 147 3.95 -25.27 -9.06
N SER A 148 5.00 -25.36 -9.87
CA SER A 148 6.10 -26.34 -9.67
C SER A 148 6.83 -26.21 -8.33
N ILE A 149 6.89 -24.99 -7.78
CA ILE A 149 7.61 -24.68 -6.54
C ILE A 149 6.67 -24.74 -5.34
N TYR A 150 5.49 -24.14 -5.47
CA TYR A 150 4.63 -23.84 -4.33
C TYR A 150 3.56 -24.92 -4.06
N ILE A 151 3.19 -25.76 -5.02
CA ILE A 151 2.31 -26.91 -4.75
C ILE A 151 2.97 -27.88 -3.74
N PRO A 152 4.22 -28.34 -3.96
CA PRO A 152 4.92 -29.18 -2.98
C PRO A 152 5.08 -28.50 -1.62
N MET A 153 5.34 -27.19 -1.62
CA MET A 153 5.42 -26.39 -0.40
C MET A 153 4.09 -26.38 0.36
N ALA A 154 2.96 -26.15 -0.32
CA ALA A 154 1.64 -26.13 0.33
C ALA A 154 1.28 -27.47 0.97
N LEU A 155 1.66 -28.58 0.33
CA LEU A 155 1.50 -29.93 0.91
C LEU A 155 2.27 -30.05 2.23
N SER A 156 3.54 -29.62 2.24
CA SER A 156 4.39 -29.63 3.45
C SER A 156 3.85 -28.71 4.54
N LEU A 157 3.38 -27.50 4.19
CA LEU A 157 2.82 -26.54 5.14
C LEU A 157 1.56 -27.08 5.84
N ALA A 158 0.71 -27.77 5.09
CA ALA A 158 -0.50 -28.41 5.62
C ALA A 158 -0.16 -29.53 6.62
N SER A 159 0.70 -30.48 6.22
CA SER A 159 1.00 -31.65 7.05
C SER A 159 1.90 -31.32 8.23
N ASN A 160 3.02 -30.62 8.00
CA ASN A 160 4.06 -30.44 9.01
C ASN A 160 3.76 -29.29 9.99
N LEU A 161 3.05 -28.27 9.52
CA LEU A 161 2.88 -27.02 10.26
C LEU A 161 1.46 -26.84 10.79
N ALA A 162 0.47 -27.05 9.93
CA ALA A 162 -0.93 -26.92 10.30
C ALA A 162 -1.53 -28.18 10.96
N HIS A 163 -0.81 -29.31 10.95
CA HIS A 163 -1.30 -30.61 11.45
C HIS A 163 -2.64 -30.99 10.79
N ALA A 164 -2.75 -30.73 9.49
CA ALA A 164 -3.94 -30.96 8.70
C ALA A 164 -3.62 -31.86 7.50
N PRO A 165 -4.63 -32.50 6.87
CA PRO A 165 -4.41 -33.28 5.66
C PRO A 165 -3.72 -32.46 4.58
N ALA A 166 -2.71 -33.04 3.93
CA ALA A 166 -1.84 -32.31 3.00
C ALA A 166 -2.63 -31.63 1.87
N ILE A 167 -3.72 -32.26 1.42
CA ILE A 167 -4.60 -31.74 0.36
C ILE A 167 -5.23 -30.39 0.69
N ASN A 168 -5.41 -30.05 1.97
CA ASN A 168 -5.99 -28.76 2.39
C ASN A 168 -5.10 -27.57 2.00
N GLY A 169 -3.79 -27.78 1.88
CA GLY A 169 -2.88 -26.77 1.34
C GLY A 169 -3.09 -26.52 -0.15
N LEU A 170 -3.45 -27.55 -0.91
CA LEU A 170 -3.75 -27.41 -2.34
C LEU A 170 -5.09 -26.72 -2.58
N TYR A 171 -6.08 -26.91 -1.70
CA TYR A 171 -7.35 -26.18 -1.77
C TYR A 171 -7.16 -24.66 -1.69
N SER A 172 -6.18 -24.18 -0.92
CA SER A 172 -5.84 -22.75 -0.90
C SER A 172 -5.44 -22.23 -2.28
N PHE A 173 -4.65 -23.00 -3.04
CA PHE A 173 -4.22 -22.62 -4.39
C PHE A 173 -5.28 -22.80 -5.48
N VAL A 174 -6.31 -23.63 -5.24
CA VAL A 174 -7.46 -23.72 -6.15
C VAL A 174 -8.35 -22.48 -5.99
N PHE A 175 -8.82 -22.17 -4.79
CA PHE A 175 -9.85 -21.15 -4.60
C PHE A 175 -9.30 -19.72 -4.49
N MET A 176 -8.23 -19.51 -3.73
CA MET A 176 -7.82 -18.15 -3.37
C MET A 176 -7.17 -17.36 -4.50
N PRO A 177 -6.26 -17.92 -5.33
CA PRO A 177 -5.75 -17.24 -6.53
C PRO A 177 -6.85 -16.84 -7.51
N LEU A 178 -7.85 -17.71 -7.69
CA LEU A 178 -8.98 -17.46 -8.59
C LEU A 178 -9.82 -16.28 -8.09
N LEU A 179 -10.19 -16.29 -6.81
CA LEU A 179 -10.97 -15.20 -6.20
C LEU A 179 -10.18 -13.89 -6.17
N TYR A 180 -8.87 -13.97 -5.90
CA TYR A 180 -8.00 -12.81 -5.95
C TYR A 180 -7.85 -12.25 -7.36
N ALA A 181 -7.80 -13.08 -8.41
CA ALA A 181 -7.77 -12.59 -9.80
C ALA A 181 -9.03 -11.79 -10.18
N ILE A 182 -10.16 -12.05 -9.51
CA ILE A 182 -11.44 -11.36 -9.76
C ILE A 182 -11.52 -10.03 -9.00
N LEU A 183 -11.12 -10.03 -7.72
CA LEU A 183 -11.34 -8.91 -6.79
C LEU A 183 -10.09 -8.09 -6.45
N GLY A 184 -8.91 -8.66 -6.65
CA GLY A 184 -7.62 -8.08 -6.27
C GLY A 184 -7.25 -6.85 -7.08
N SER A 185 -6.57 -5.90 -6.44
CA SER A 185 -6.11 -4.67 -7.08
C SER A 185 -4.69 -4.75 -7.61
N SER A 186 -3.87 -5.72 -7.16
CA SER A 186 -2.51 -5.94 -7.67
C SER A 186 -2.44 -7.05 -8.73
N PRO A 187 -2.08 -6.75 -9.98
CA PRO A 187 -2.13 -7.73 -11.07
C PRO A 187 -1.14 -8.88 -10.97
N LEU A 188 0.00 -8.69 -10.31
CA LEU A 188 1.09 -9.66 -10.26
C LEU A 188 1.15 -10.44 -8.94
N LEU A 189 0.28 -10.09 -7.99
CA LEU A 189 0.26 -10.69 -6.67
C LEU A 189 -0.29 -12.11 -6.74
N VAL A 190 0.48 -13.04 -6.18
CA VAL A 190 0.11 -14.45 -6.06
C VAL A 190 -0.34 -14.73 -4.63
N VAL A 191 -1.61 -15.09 -4.47
CA VAL A 191 -2.19 -15.50 -3.19
C VAL A 191 -2.04 -17.00 -2.98
N GLY A 192 -1.87 -17.45 -1.73
CA GLY A 192 -1.47 -18.82 -1.42
C GLY A 192 -1.07 -18.98 0.06
N PRO A 193 -1.02 -20.22 0.56
CA PRO A 193 -0.71 -20.52 1.95
C PRO A 193 0.74 -20.21 2.26
N GLU A 194 1.02 -19.97 3.54
CA GLU A 194 2.29 -19.42 3.98
C GLU A 194 2.65 -19.93 5.39
N ALA A 195 3.94 -19.97 5.70
CA ALA A 195 4.46 -20.68 6.87
C ALA A 195 3.91 -20.14 8.20
N ALA A 196 3.94 -18.82 8.41
CA ALA A 196 3.45 -18.24 9.66
C ALA A 196 1.95 -18.51 9.86
N GLY A 197 1.14 -18.30 8.82
CA GLY A 197 -0.29 -18.60 8.83
C GLY A 197 -0.61 -20.08 9.06
N SER A 198 0.16 -20.99 8.48
CA SER A 198 0.01 -22.44 8.70
C SER A 198 0.43 -22.87 10.10
N LEU A 199 1.50 -22.31 10.66
CA LEU A 199 1.93 -22.59 12.04
C LEU A 199 0.88 -22.14 13.05
N LEU A 200 0.39 -20.90 12.93
CA LEU A 200 -0.65 -20.37 13.80
C LEU A 200 -1.93 -21.20 13.69
N THR A 201 -2.32 -21.60 12.49
CA THR A 201 -3.42 -22.55 12.30
C THR A 201 -3.17 -23.88 13.03
N GLY A 202 -1.95 -24.42 12.95
CA GLY A 202 -1.56 -25.63 13.68
C GLY A 202 -1.65 -25.49 15.21
N THR A 203 -1.36 -24.31 15.76
CA THR A 203 -1.57 -24.05 17.19
C THR A 203 -3.04 -24.11 17.59
N ILE A 204 -3.95 -23.66 16.71
CA ILE A 204 -5.40 -23.73 16.92
C ILE A 204 -5.87 -25.19 16.88
N VAL A 205 -5.36 -25.98 15.93
CA VAL A 205 -5.64 -27.43 15.83
C VAL A 205 -5.20 -28.14 17.11
N LYS A 206 -3.93 -27.97 17.52
CA LYS A 206 -3.40 -28.56 18.76
C LYS A 206 -4.18 -28.15 20.00
N THR A 207 -4.61 -26.89 20.08
CA THR A 207 -5.40 -26.39 21.21
C THR A 207 -6.80 -27.00 21.23
N SER A 208 -7.42 -27.16 20.06
CA SER A 208 -8.74 -27.79 19.93
C SER A 208 -8.71 -29.26 20.34
N VAL A 209 -7.65 -29.97 19.95
CA VAL A 209 -7.41 -31.37 20.35
C VAL A 209 -7.21 -31.49 21.86
N LYS A 210 -6.34 -30.65 22.45
CA LYS A 210 -6.09 -30.64 23.91
C LYS A 210 -7.33 -30.38 24.76
N GLN A 211 -8.28 -29.60 24.23
CA GLN A 211 -9.55 -29.31 24.90
C GLN A 211 -10.58 -30.45 24.76
N GLY A 212 -10.22 -31.57 24.13
CA GLY A 212 -11.12 -32.70 23.88
C GLY A 212 -12.19 -32.41 22.83
N HIS A 213 -12.04 -31.34 22.04
CA HIS A 213 -12.99 -31.00 20.98
C HIS A 213 -12.74 -31.78 19.68
N SER A 214 -11.59 -32.46 19.56
CA SER A 214 -11.19 -33.31 18.43
C SER A 214 -10.22 -34.40 18.92
N GLN A 215 -10.30 -35.61 18.36
CA GLN A 215 -9.31 -36.67 18.62
C GLN A 215 -8.02 -36.39 17.82
N GLU A 216 -6.87 -36.82 18.34
CA GLU A 216 -5.53 -36.59 17.72
C GLU A 216 -5.43 -37.16 16.29
N ASP A 217 -6.12 -38.27 16.00
CA ASP A 217 -6.06 -38.96 14.70
C ASP A 217 -7.21 -38.61 13.74
N ASP A 218 -8.08 -37.67 14.10
CA ASP A 218 -9.20 -37.27 13.22
C ASP A 218 -8.74 -36.18 12.24
N GLU A 219 -8.25 -36.63 11.09
CA GLU A 219 -7.89 -35.79 9.93
C GLU A 219 -9.03 -34.86 9.49
N ALA A 220 -10.28 -35.32 9.56
CA ALA A 220 -11.45 -34.54 9.14
C ALA A 220 -11.78 -33.45 10.16
N ALA A 221 -11.63 -33.72 11.45
CA ALA A 221 -11.78 -32.71 12.50
C ALA A 221 -10.68 -31.64 12.40
N SER A 222 -9.43 -32.04 12.16
CA SER A 222 -8.31 -31.11 11.98
C SER A 222 -8.52 -30.21 10.76
N ALA A 223 -8.93 -30.78 9.62
CA ALA A 223 -9.32 -30.03 8.42
C ALA A 223 -10.44 -29.02 8.68
N MET A 224 -11.42 -29.38 9.51
CA MET A 224 -12.52 -28.50 9.89
C MET A 224 -12.05 -27.32 10.74
N VAL A 225 -11.20 -27.56 11.74
CA VAL A 225 -10.63 -26.49 12.58
C VAL A 225 -9.81 -25.51 11.72
N VAL A 226 -9.04 -26.03 10.77
CA VAL A 226 -8.34 -25.21 9.77
C VAL A 226 -9.32 -24.35 8.97
N GLY A 227 -10.38 -24.93 8.41
CA GLY A 227 -11.39 -24.18 7.66
C GLY A 227 -12.05 -23.07 8.47
N ILE A 228 -12.34 -23.32 9.75
CA ILE A 228 -12.89 -22.32 10.69
C ILE A 228 -11.90 -21.19 10.94
N ALA A 229 -10.63 -21.51 11.23
CA ALA A 229 -9.59 -20.53 11.48
C ALA A 229 -9.36 -19.62 10.27
N THR A 230 -9.31 -20.21 9.07
CA THR A 230 -9.17 -19.51 7.79
C THR A 230 -10.36 -18.59 7.51
N ALA A 231 -11.60 -19.11 7.65
CA ALA A 231 -12.79 -18.32 7.41
C ALA A 231 -12.93 -17.16 8.39
N MET A 232 -12.53 -17.35 9.65
CA MET A 232 -12.57 -16.30 10.67
C MET A 232 -11.52 -15.22 10.43
N ALA A 233 -10.30 -15.60 10.06
CA ALA A 233 -9.27 -14.63 9.64
C ALA A 233 -9.76 -13.83 8.41
N GLY A 234 -10.33 -14.51 7.41
CA GLY A 234 -10.94 -13.88 6.26
C GLY A 234 -12.08 -12.93 6.61
N ALA A 235 -12.97 -13.32 7.51
CA ALA A 235 -14.09 -12.49 7.95
C ALA A 235 -13.62 -11.23 8.67
N MET A 236 -12.59 -11.31 9.51
CA MET A 236 -12.01 -10.15 10.20
C MET A 236 -11.41 -9.15 9.20
N ILE A 237 -10.65 -9.63 8.22
CA ILE A 237 -10.10 -8.75 7.16
C ILE A 237 -11.22 -8.17 6.30
N LEU A 238 -12.24 -8.97 5.97
CA LEU A 238 -13.38 -8.51 5.18
C LEU A 238 -14.11 -7.37 5.90
N VAL A 239 -14.41 -7.54 7.19
CA VAL A 239 -15.03 -6.49 8.03
C VAL A 239 -14.14 -5.25 8.08
N ALA A 240 -12.83 -5.42 8.24
CA ALA A 240 -11.88 -4.31 8.25
C ALA A 240 -11.83 -3.56 6.90
N GLY A 241 -11.92 -4.28 5.78
CA GLY A 241 -12.02 -3.70 4.44
C GLY A 241 -13.34 -2.94 4.21
N LEU A 242 -14.47 -3.50 4.65
CA LEU A 242 -15.79 -2.87 4.55
C LEU A 242 -15.91 -1.60 5.42
N THR A 243 -15.28 -1.61 6.60
CA THR A 243 -15.19 -0.45 7.50
C THR A 243 -14.09 0.54 7.12
N ARG A 244 -13.41 0.32 5.99
CA ARG A 244 -12.37 1.19 5.40
C ARG A 244 -11.15 1.39 6.29
N LEU A 245 -10.74 0.36 7.04
CA LEU A 245 -9.52 0.37 7.87
C LEU A 245 -8.21 0.29 7.08
N GLY A 246 -8.25 0.32 5.75
CA GLY A 246 -7.07 0.33 4.89
C GLY A 246 -6.15 1.53 5.07
N PHE A 247 -6.52 2.56 5.85
CA PHE A 247 -5.59 3.64 6.21
C PHE A 247 -4.39 3.13 7.02
N LEU A 248 -4.51 1.98 7.71
CA LEU A 248 -3.41 1.34 8.43
C LEU A 248 -2.25 0.96 7.48
N ASP A 249 -2.54 0.82 6.19
CA ASP A 249 -1.53 0.55 5.17
C ASP A 249 -0.57 1.74 4.95
N ASN A 250 -0.99 2.97 5.27
CA ASN A 250 -0.13 4.16 5.18
C ASN A 250 1.03 4.12 6.19
N VAL A 251 0.97 3.24 7.17
CA VAL A 251 2.04 2.99 8.14
C VAL A 251 3.25 2.32 7.48
N LEU A 252 3.06 1.60 6.36
CA LEU A 252 4.12 0.90 5.65
C LEU A 252 4.96 1.87 4.81
N SER A 253 5.86 2.58 5.49
CA SER A 253 6.83 3.47 4.85
C SER A 253 7.79 2.72 3.92
N ARG A 254 8.41 3.41 2.95
CA ARG A 254 9.42 2.79 2.07
C ARG A 254 10.58 2.17 2.86
N PRO A 255 11.16 2.84 3.88
CA PRO A 255 12.19 2.22 4.72
C PRO A 255 11.70 0.96 5.43
N PHE A 256 10.47 0.97 5.97
CA PHE A 256 9.86 -0.23 6.57
C PHE A 256 9.86 -1.40 5.57
N LEU A 257 9.34 -1.17 4.35
CA LEU A 257 9.24 -2.20 3.31
C LEU A 257 10.61 -2.79 2.98
N ARG A 258 11.64 -1.94 2.83
CA ARG A 258 12.99 -2.40 2.47
C ARG A 258 13.67 -3.17 3.60
N GLY A 259 13.60 -2.68 4.83
CA GLY A 259 14.14 -3.39 6.00
C GLY A 259 13.49 -4.77 6.16
N PHE A 260 12.15 -4.82 6.04
CA PHE A 260 11.37 -6.04 6.20
C PHE A 260 11.60 -7.06 5.07
N ILE A 261 11.56 -6.64 3.79
CA ILE A 261 11.79 -7.53 2.64
C ILE A 261 13.19 -8.15 2.69
N THR A 262 14.20 -7.36 3.07
CA THR A 262 15.58 -7.84 3.22
C THR A 262 15.69 -8.86 4.35
N ALA A 263 15.02 -8.59 5.48
CA ALA A 263 14.99 -9.48 6.62
C ALA A 263 14.33 -10.83 6.27
N ILE A 264 13.16 -10.80 5.64
CA ILE A 264 12.49 -12.02 5.14
C ILE A 264 13.40 -12.78 4.18
N GLY A 265 14.04 -12.10 3.24
CA GLY A 265 14.99 -12.73 2.32
C GLY A 265 16.09 -13.48 3.06
N PHE A 266 16.68 -12.87 4.08
CA PHE A 266 17.72 -13.50 4.89
C PHE A 266 17.19 -14.68 5.73
N VAL A 267 16.05 -14.49 6.42
CA VAL A 267 15.42 -15.55 7.22
C VAL A 267 15.09 -16.77 6.36
N ILE A 268 14.44 -16.57 5.21
CA ILE A 268 14.09 -17.66 4.29
C ILE A 268 15.35 -18.37 3.82
N PHE A 269 16.42 -17.63 3.47
CA PHE A 269 17.67 -18.23 3.00
C PHE A 269 18.28 -19.14 4.08
N VAL A 270 18.36 -18.70 5.33
CA VAL A 270 18.86 -19.52 6.45
C VAL A 270 17.95 -20.72 6.72
N ASP A 271 16.63 -20.53 6.67
CA ASP A 271 15.66 -21.60 6.89
C ASP A 271 15.76 -22.71 5.84
N GLN A 272 16.12 -22.37 4.60
CA GLN A 272 16.32 -23.35 3.54
C GLN A 272 17.69 -24.05 3.61
N LEU A 273 18.72 -23.41 4.18
CA LEU A 273 20.04 -24.04 4.30
C LEU A 273 20.02 -25.34 5.12
N ILE A 274 19.19 -25.41 6.18
CA ILE A 274 19.06 -26.61 7.03
C ILE A 274 18.62 -27.85 6.24
N PRO A 275 17.48 -27.84 5.53
CA PRO A 275 17.09 -28.98 4.69
C PRO A 275 17.99 -29.16 3.46
N GLU A 276 18.61 -28.10 2.93
CA GLU A 276 19.57 -28.23 1.81
C GLU A 276 20.79 -29.08 2.15
N VAL A 277 21.27 -29.04 3.40
CA VAL A 277 22.38 -29.89 3.86
C VAL A 277 21.92 -31.23 4.46
N GLY A 278 20.62 -31.50 4.48
CA GLY A 278 20.04 -32.74 5.02
C GLY A 278 20.02 -32.82 6.55
N LEU A 279 19.93 -31.67 7.24
CA LEU A 279 19.87 -31.60 8.71
C LEU A 279 18.44 -31.33 9.25
N ALA A 280 17.40 -31.52 8.43
CA ALA A 280 16.03 -31.14 8.78
C ALA A 280 15.49 -31.92 10.00
N ASP A 281 15.70 -33.23 10.03
CA ASP A 281 15.25 -34.09 11.13
C ASP A 281 15.99 -33.78 12.43
N LEU A 282 17.32 -33.61 12.35
CA LEU A 282 18.15 -33.25 13.51
C LEU A 282 17.75 -31.87 14.09
N ALA A 283 17.41 -30.90 13.23
CA ALA A 283 16.93 -29.59 13.66
C ALA A 283 15.58 -29.66 14.38
N LYS A 284 14.71 -30.60 13.94
CA LYS A 284 13.40 -30.85 14.56
C LYS A 284 13.56 -31.48 15.94
N GLU A 285 14.45 -32.46 16.08
CA GLU A 285 14.76 -33.11 17.36
C GLU A 285 15.40 -32.13 18.36
N ALA A 286 16.31 -31.27 17.90
CA ALA A 286 16.93 -30.24 18.72
C ALA A 286 15.99 -29.09 19.11
N GLY A 287 14.76 -29.05 18.58
CA GLY A 287 13.80 -27.97 18.81
C GLY A 287 14.19 -26.63 18.17
N VAL A 288 15.18 -26.63 17.27
CA VAL A 288 15.72 -25.41 16.63
C VAL A 288 14.88 -24.98 15.44
N SER A 289 14.03 -25.84 14.89
CA SER A 289 13.15 -25.52 13.75
C SER A 289 12.25 -24.30 13.99
N HIS A 290 11.89 -24.01 15.24
CA HIS A 290 11.12 -22.82 15.64
C HIS A 290 11.95 -21.73 16.34
N GLY A 291 13.27 -21.93 16.40
CA GLY A 291 14.20 -20.98 16.99
C GLY A 291 14.41 -19.74 16.13
N SER A 292 15.08 -18.73 16.68
CA SER A 292 15.47 -17.54 15.92
C SER A 292 16.49 -17.88 14.84
N THR A 293 16.63 -17.01 13.84
CA THR A 293 17.58 -17.21 12.73
C THR A 293 19.01 -17.39 13.24
N VAL A 294 19.36 -16.71 14.34
CA VAL A 294 20.67 -16.87 14.99
C VAL A 294 20.85 -18.27 15.56
N GLN A 295 19.82 -18.81 16.25
CA GLN A 295 19.88 -20.18 16.79
C GLN A 295 20.04 -21.21 15.66
N LYS A 296 19.37 -21.00 14.53
CA LYS A 296 19.50 -21.84 13.33
C LYS A 296 20.91 -21.80 12.75
N LEU A 297 21.55 -20.62 12.68
CA LEU A 297 22.93 -20.48 12.23
C LEU A 297 23.93 -21.16 13.18
N VAL A 298 23.75 -21.00 14.49
CA VAL A 298 24.60 -21.67 15.50
C VAL A 298 24.45 -23.18 15.40
N PHE A 299 23.23 -23.68 15.22
CA PHE A 299 22.96 -25.10 15.01
C PHE A 299 23.64 -25.62 13.73
N LEU A 300 23.54 -24.89 12.63
CA LEU A 300 24.17 -25.26 11.35
C LEU A 300 25.69 -25.33 11.49
N ALA A 301 26.31 -24.35 12.16
CA ALA A 301 27.75 -24.32 12.40
C ALA A 301 28.21 -25.47 13.32
N GLY A 302 27.42 -25.81 14.33
CA GLY A 302 27.71 -26.92 15.25
C GLY A 302 27.58 -28.31 14.61
N ASN A 303 26.65 -28.47 13.66
CA ASN A 303 26.29 -29.77 13.08
C ASN A 303 26.79 -29.98 11.64
N ILE A 304 27.74 -29.15 11.17
CA ILE A 304 28.23 -29.19 9.79
C ILE A 304 28.86 -30.55 9.40
N LYS A 305 29.33 -31.33 10.38
CA LYS A 305 29.90 -32.67 10.16
C LYS A 305 28.83 -33.75 9.93
N SER A 306 27.59 -33.50 10.32
CA SER A 306 26.47 -34.44 10.21
C SER A 306 25.68 -34.24 8.90
N CYS A 307 26.16 -33.39 7.99
CA CYS A 307 25.48 -33.11 6.73
C CYS A 307 25.41 -34.34 5.83
N HIS A 308 24.26 -34.54 5.18
CA HIS A 308 24.08 -35.61 4.21
C HIS A 308 24.65 -35.20 2.85
N GLY A 309 25.76 -35.82 2.44
CA GLY A 309 26.52 -35.42 1.26
C GLY A 309 25.72 -35.43 -0.05
N LEU A 310 24.84 -36.42 -0.25
CA LEU A 310 23.99 -36.50 -1.44
C LEU A 310 22.96 -35.36 -1.46
N THR A 311 22.32 -35.06 -0.33
CA THR A 311 21.33 -33.97 -0.22
C THR A 311 21.99 -32.63 -0.53
N ALA A 312 23.18 -32.38 0.05
CA ALA A 312 23.98 -31.19 -0.19
C ALA A 312 24.43 -31.06 -1.66
N ALA A 313 24.88 -32.16 -2.28
CA ALA A 313 25.30 -32.13 -3.69
C ALA A 313 24.12 -31.80 -4.63
N VAL A 314 22.95 -32.42 -4.40
CA VAL A 314 21.74 -32.19 -5.20
C VAL A 314 21.19 -30.78 -5.00
N SER A 315 21.16 -30.28 -3.75
CA SER A 315 20.68 -28.92 -3.45
C SER A 315 21.60 -27.85 -4.04
N PHE A 316 22.88 -27.82 -3.66
CA PHE A 316 23.81 -26.80 -4.15
C PHE A 316 24.02 -26.89 -5.66
N GLY A 317 23.99 -28.09 -6.24
CA GLY A 317 23.98 -28.29 -7.69
C GLY A 317 22.77 -27.64 -8.35
N SER A 318 21.56 -27.88 -7.82
CA SER A 318 20.32 -27.26 -8.32
C SER A 318 20.33 -25.74 -8.15
N PHE A 319 20.76 -25.24 -6.99
CA PHE A 319 20.92 -23.81 -6.74
C PHE A 319 21.87 -23.16 -7.75
N ALA A 320 23.05 -23.76 -7.99
CA ALA A 320 24.03 -23.27 -8.94
C ALA A 320 23.49 -23.27 -10.38
N ILE A 321 22.78 -24.32 -10.80
CA ILE A 321 22.17 -24.41 -12.12
C ILE A 321 21.11 -23.31 -12.32
N ILE A 322 20.22 -23.12 -11.34
CA ILE A 322 19.19 -22.08 -11.41
C ILE A 322 19.83 -20.69 -11.42
N MET A 323 20.86 -20.44 -10.60
CA MET A 323 21.59 -19.17 -10.59
C MET A 323 22.34 -18.92 -11.90
N LEU A 324 22.91 -19.95 -12.52
CA LEU A 324 23.53 -19.86 -13.83
C LEU A 324 22.51 -19.46 -14.89
N PHE A 325 21.37 -20.15 -14.98
CA PHE A 325 20.30 -19.80 -15.91
C PHE A 325 19.80 -18.38 -15.67
N ARG A 326 19.61 -17.97 -14.41
CA ARG A 326 19.22 -16.61 -14.06
C ARG A 326 20.23 -15.57 -14.56
N THR A 327 21.52 -15.82 -14.39
CA THR A 327 22.59 -14.90 -14.83
C THR A 327 22.64 -14.80 -16.35
N ILE A 328 22.56 -15.94 -17.05
CA ILE A 328 22.49 -16.00 -18.51
C ILE A 328 21.26 -15.22 -19.00
N LYS A 329 20.08 -15.45 -18.40
CA LYS A 329 18.86 -14.74 -18.76
C LYS A 329 19.01 -13.23 -18.59
N LYS A 330 19.53 -12.76 -17.46
CA LYS A 330 19.74 -11.33 -17.19
C LYS A 330 20.72 -10.68 -18.19
N ALA A 331 21.74 -11.43 -18.64
CA ALA A 331 22.68 -10.95 -19.64
C ALA A 331 22.11 -10.95 -21.07
N LEU A 332 21.27 -11.95 -21.41
CA LEU A 332 20.70 -12.10 -22.75
C LEU A 332 19.40 -11.32 -22.95
N GLU A 333 18.65 -11.03 -21.90
CA GLU A 333 17.34 -10.35 -21.96
C GLU A 333 17.36 -9.04 -22.78
N PRO A 334 18.36 -8.14 -22.65
CA PRO A 334 18.41 -6.91 -23.46
C PRO A 334 18.51 -7.17 -24.96
N ARG A 335 19.11 -8.29 -25.36
CA ARG A 335 19.33 -8.67 -26.76
C ARG A 335 18.24 -9.60 -27.30
N TYR A 336 17.70 -10.47 -26.45
CA TYR A 336 16.70 -11.48 -26.77
C TYR A 336 15.60 -11.52 -25.70
N PRO A 337 14.57 -10.66 -25.81
CA PRO A 337 13.48 -10.58 -24.82
C PRO A 337 12.68 -11.88 -24.64
N GLN A 338 12.76 -12.81 -25.60
CA GLN A 338 12.08 -14.10 -25.54
C GLN A 338 12.66 -15.06 -24.48
N VAL A 339 13.90 -14.82 -24.02
CA VAL A 339 14.63 -15.66 -23.06
C VAL A 339 13.97 -15.65 -21.67
N VAL A 340 13.22 -14.60 -21.33
CA VAL A 340 12.44 -14.50 -20.08
C VAL A 340 11.45 -15.66 -19.93
N TYR A 341 10.89 -16.14 -21.05
CA TYR A 341 9.90 -17.21 -21.07
C TYR A 341 10.50 -18.63 -20.95
N PHE A 342 11.82 -18.77 -20.84
CA PHE A 342 12.41 -20.10 -20.69
C PHE A 342 12.13 -20.65 -19.27
N PRO A 343 11.48 -21.82 -19.10
CA PRO A 343 11.06 -22.33 -17.80
C PRO A 343 12.18 -23.10 -17.07
N ASP A 344 13.31 -22.43 -16.81
CA ASP A 344 14.49 -22.98 -16.14
C ASP A 344 14.17 -23.69 -14.82
N ARG A 345 13.36 -23.05 -13.96
CA ARG A 345 13.03 -23.61 -12.64
C ARG A 345 12.19 -24.88 -12.73
N ILE A 346 11.21 -24.90 -13.63
CA ILE A 346 10.36 -26.08 -13.87
C ILE A 346 11.20 -27.23 -14.40
N LEU A 347 12.11 -26.93 -15.33
CA LEU A 347 13.01 -27.92 -15.92
C LEU A 347 13.90 -28.56 -14.84
N VAL A 348 14.47 -27.77 -13.93
CA VAL A 348 15.26 -28.29 -12.80
C VAL A 348 14.43 -29.20 -11.90
N VAL A 349 13.20 -28.78 -11.55
CA VAL A 349 12.28 -29.56 -10.72
C VAL A 349 11.92 -30.90 -11.38
N ILE A 350 11.52 -30.90 -12.66
CA ILE A 350 11.15 -32.12 -13.40
C ILE A 350 12.35 -33.05 -13.56
N LEU A 351 13.51 -32.52 -13.99
CA LEU A 351 14.70 -33.34 -14.18
C LEU A 351 15.15 -33.97 -12.86
N SER A 352 15.07 -33.23 -11.75
CA SER A 352 15.43 -33.77 -10.44
C SER A 352 14.53 -34.92 -10.00
N ALA A 353 13.22 -34.85 -10.26
CA ALA A 353 12.29 -35.93 -9.95
C ALA A 353 12.60 -37.18 -10.78
N ILE A 354 12.89 -37.01 -12.09
CA ILE A 354 13.25 -38.11 -12.98
C ILE A 354 14.57 -38.76 -12.54
N LEU A 355 15.58 -37.96 -12.19
CA LEU A 355 16.86 -38.47 -11.72
C LEU A 355 16.73 -39.21 -10.38
N THR A 356 15.93 -38.68 -9.46
CA THR A 356 15.66 -39.30 -8.15
C THR A 356 15.01 -40.67 -8.30
N TRP A 357 14.06 -40.78 -9.24
CA TRP A 357 13.42 -42.05 -9.57
C TRP A 357 14.38 -43.02 -10.27
N ARG A 358 15.13 -42.56 -11.29
CA ARG A 358 16.04 -43.40 -12.09
C ARG A 358 17.26 -43.90 -11.31
N LEU A 359 17.82 -43.06 -10.44
CA LEU A 359 19.06 -43.35 -9.69
C LEU A 359 18.79 -43.88 -8.29
N GLY A 360 17.51 -44.01 -7.88
CA GLY A 360 17.14 -44.51 -6.57
C GLY A 360 17.63 -43.63 -5.42
N TRP A 361 17.75 -42.30 -5.62
CA TRP A 361 18.28 -41.40 -4.58
C TRP A 361 17.43 -41.41 -3.31
N TYR A 362 16.13 -41.69 -3.43
CA TYR A 362 15.23 -41.82 -2.27
C TYR A 362 15.61 -43.00 -1.35
N GLU A 363 16.17 -44.08 -1.89
CA GLU A 363 16.65 -45.24 -1.11
C GLU A 363 18.00 -44.94 -0.43
N GLN A 364 18.75 -43.98 -0.97
CA GLN A 364 20.05 -43.54 -0.47
C GLN A 364 19.92 -42.46 0.61
N GLY A 365 18.72 -42.23 1.15
CA GLY A 365 18.47 -41.26 2.22
C GLY A 365 18.20 -39.82 1.76
N LEU A 366 18.01 -39.57 0.45
CA LEU A 366 17.53 -38.27 -0.02
C LEU A 366 16.06 -38.09 0.34
N GLU A 367 15.75 -37.07 1.15
CA GLU A 367 14.36 -36.76 1.49
C GLU A 367 13.54 -36.35 0.26
N VAL A 368 12.48 -37.12 0.00
CA VAL A 368 11.48 -36.83 -1.03
C VAL A 368 10.15 -36.40 -0.42
N LEU A 369 9.26 -35.83 -1.25
CA LEU A 369 7.94 -35.37 -0.81
C LEU A 369 7.09 -36.50 -0.23
N GLY A 370 7.17 -37.71 -0.79
CA GLY A 370 6.48 -38.90 -0.30
C GLY A 370 5.03 -39.02 -0.75
N SER A 371 4.33 -40.03 -0.22
CA SER A 371 2.96 -40.34 -0.63
C SER A 371 1.98 -39.34 -0.02
N VAL A 372 1.29 -38.59 -0.88
CA VAL A 372 0.17 -37.76 -0.49
C VAL A 372 -1.09 -38.60 -0.61
N GLN A 373 -1.66 -39.03 0.51
CA GLN A 373 -2.91 -39.78 0.49
C GLN A 373 -4.09 -38.83 0.19
N ASN A 374 -4.97 -39.25 -0.73
CA ASN A 374 -6.25 -38.61 -0.98
C ASN A 374 -7.26 -39.08 0.08
N THR A 375 -7.02 -38.75 1.35
CA THR A 375 -7.86 -39.24 2.46
C THR A 375 -9.13 -38.42 2.70
N ALA A 376 -9.37 -37.36 1.90
CA ALA A 376 -10.48 -36.46 2.14
C ALA A 376 -11.84 -37.06 1.71
N THR A 377 -12.71 -37.25 2.71
CA THR A 377 -14.17 -37.34 2.59
C THR A 377 -14.74 -36.28 1.63
N GLY A 378 -14.95 -36.66 0.37
CA GLY A 378 -15.52 -35.81 -0.68
C GLY A 378 -14.56 -34.70 -1.14
N LEU A 379 -13.89 -34.91 -2.27
CA LEU A 379 -13.10 -33.88 -2.95
C LEU A 379 -13.95 -32.63 -3.18
N PHE A 380 -13.46 -31.47 -2.72
CA PHE A 380 -14.12 -30.17 -2.81
C PHE A 380 -15.51 -30.08 -2.13
N ALA A 381 -15.74 -30.87 -1.08
CA ALA A 381 -16.97 -30.76 -0.29
C ALA A 381 -17.10 -29.37 0.36
N PHE A 382 -18.18 -28.67 0.02
CA PHE A 382 -18.52 -27.39 0.65
C PHE A 382 -18.98 -27.63 2.10
N ARG A 383 -18.28 -27.02 3.07
CA ARG A 383 -18.61 -27.11 4.50
C ARG A 383 -18.65 -25.71 5.10
N TRP A 384 -19.84 -25.26 5.48
CA TRP A 384 -20.00 -23.96 6.11
C TRP A 384 -19.29 -23.93 7.50
N PRO A 385 -18.31 -23.04 7.73
CA PRO A 385 -17.50 -23.06 8.95
C PRO A 385 -18.25 -22.49 10.17
N PHE A 386 -19.22 -21.59 9.98
CA PHE A 386 -19.93 -20.91 11.08
C PHE A 386 -21.23 -21.61 11.48
N GLN A 387 -21.22 -22.94 11.63
CA GLN A 387 -22.37 -23.66 12.16
C GLN A 387 -22.41 -23.59 13.69
N ILE A 388 -23.62 -23.60 14.27
CA ILE A 388 -23.85 -23.54 15.73
C ILE A 388 -23.09 -24.66 16.46
N LYS A 389 -22.99 -25.85 15.84
CA LYS A 389 -22.25 -27.00 16.38
C LYS A 389 -20.74 -26.73 16.56
N HIS A 390 -20.16 -25.79 15.82
CA HIS A 390 -18.72 -25.51 15.81
C HIS A 390 -18.35 -24.22 16.56
N LEU A 391 -19.29 -23.56 17.23
CA LEU A 391 -19.06 -22.32 17.98
C LEU A 391 -17.94 -22.44 19.05
N LYS A 392 -17.72 -23.63 19.60
CA LYS A 392 -16.62 -23.89 20.54
C LYS A 392 -15.24 -23.74 19.89
N HIS A 393 -15.09 -24.20 18.65
CA HIS A 393 -13.86 -24.01 17.87
C HIS A 393 -13.67 -22.55 17.46
N VAL A 394 -14.77 -21.86 17.13
CA VAL A 394 -14.74 -20.41 16.81
C VAL A 394 -14.20 -19.59 17.99
N ARG A 395 -14.67 -19.85 19.22
CA ARG A 395 -14.18 -19.14 20.42
C ARG A 395 -12.68 -19.38 20.64
N THR A 396 -12.22 -20.61 20.44
CA THR A 396 -10.81 -21.00 20.63
C THR A 396 -9.91 -20.38 19.58
N ALA A 397 -10.38 -20.31 18.33
CA ALA A 397 -9.60 -19.81 17.21
C ALA A 397 -9.57 -18.26 17.14
N MET A 398 -10.46 -17.54 17.85
CA MET A 398 -10.70 -16.11 17.63
C MET A 398 -9.44 -15.25 17.74
N SER A 399 -8.68 -15.38 18.84
CA SER A 399 -7.48 -14.56 19.07
C SER A 399 -6.38 -14.88 18.05
N THR A 400 -6.12 -16.16 17.79
CA THR A 400 -5.09 -16.58 16.85
C THR A 400 -5.46 -16.23 15.41
N SER A 401 -6.73 -16.37 15.01
CA SER A 401 -7.22 -15.93 13.69
C SER A 401 -7.11 -14.43 13.49
N PHE A 402 -7.25 -13.62 14.54
CA PHE A 402 -7.00 -12.18 14.46
C PHE A 402 -5.53 -11.86 14.17
N ILE A 403 -4.60 -12.60 14.79
CA ILE A 403 -3.17 -12.49 14.50
C ILE A 403 -2.88 -12.91 13.06
N ILE A 404 -3.44 -14.04 12.61
CA ILE A 404 -3.33 -14.51 11.20
C ILE A 404 -3.84 -13.43 10.24
N ALA A 405 -4.97 -12.79 10.56
CA ALA A 405 -5.58 -11.75 9.74
C ALA A 405 -4.69 -10.51 9.60
N ILE A 406 -4.16 -10.00 10.72
CA ILE A 406 -3.26 -8.85 10.74
C ILE A 406 -1.97 -9.16 9.98
N LEU A 407 -1.33 -10.29 10.32
CA LEU A 407 -0.06 -10.68 9.73
C LEU A 407 -0.18 -10.86 8.22
N GLY A 408 -1.22 -11.61 7.80
CA GLY A 408 -1.49 -11.87 6.40
C GLY A 408 -1.85 -10.62 5.59
N PHE A 409 -2.62 -9.70 6.17
CA PHE A 409 -2.92 -8.42 5.52
C PHE A 409 -1.65 -7.59 5.30
N PHE A 410 -0.80 -7.46 6.33
CA PHE A 410 0.42 -6.67 6.23
C PHE A 410 1.42 -7.30 5.25
N GLU A 411 1.60 -8.62 5.28
CA GLU A 411 2.46 -9.29 4.28
C GLU A 411 1.94 -9.09 2.86
N SER A 412 0.63 -9.26 2.65
CA SER A 412 0.04 -9.06 1.33
C SER A 412 0.17 -7.62 0.85
N SER A 413 0.07 -6.64 1.76
CA SER A 413 0.27 -5.23 1.40
C SER A 413 1.73 -4.90 1.09
N VAL A 414 2.67 -5.43 1.87
CA VAL A 414 4.12 -5.36 1.59
C VAL A 414 4.39 -5.92 0.20
N ALA A 415 3.83 -7.09 -0.11
CA ALA A 415 4.01 -7.75 -1.39
C ALA A 415 3.41 -6.94 -2.54
N ALA A 416 2.18 -6.44 -2.40
CA ALA A 416 1.51 -5.64 -3.42
C ALA A 416 2.26 -4.34 -3.73
N LYS A 417 2.77 -3.64 -2.69
CA LYS A 417 3.57 -2.41 -2.85
C LYS A 417 4.98 -2.67 -3.36
N GLY A 418 5.59 -3.78 -2.96
CA GLY A 418 6.96 -4.14 -3.35
C GLY A 418 7.11 -4.49 -4.83
N LEU A 419 6.03 -4.87 -5.52
CA LEU A 419 6.06 -5.22 -6.95
C LEU A 419 6.03 -4.00 -7.88
N GLY A 420 5.53 -2.86 -7.38
CA GLY A 420 5.35 -1.64 -8.17
C GLY A 420 4.35 -1.78 -9.33
N GLU A 421 4.12 -0.68 -10.04
CA GLU A 421 3.30 -0.66 -11.26
C GLU A 421 4.17 -0.95 -12.48
N ARG A 422 3.80 -1.94 -13.29
CA ARG A 422 4.54 -2.32 -14.50
C ARG A 422 3.95 -1.60 -15.71
N ARG A 423 4.81 -0.94 -16.50
CA ARG A 423 4.41 -0.20 -17.71
C ARG A 423 3.87 -1.11 -18.83
N ASP A 424 4.35 -2.36 -18.89
CA ASP A 424 4.10 -3.30 -19.99
C ASP A 424 2.92 -4.27 -19.73
N GLY A 425 2.14 -4.04 -18.67
CA GLY A 425 1.02 -4.89 -18.25
C GLY A 425 -0.32 -4.14 -18.26
N VAL A 426 -1.25 -4.61 -17.42
CA VAL A 426 -2.56 -3.97 -17.23
C VAL A 426 -2.37 -2.61 -16.56
N GLN A 427 -2.92 -1.55 -17.17
CA GLN A 427 -2.79 -0.18 -16.69
C GLN A 427 -4.02 0.26 -15.88
N GLY A 428 -3.84 1.28 -15.04
CA GLY A 428 -4.94 1.88 -14.26
C GLY A 428 -5.44 1.03 -13.08
N MET A 429 -4.67 0.02 -12.67
CA MET A 429 -4.93 -0.75 -11.45
C MET A 429 -3.97 -0.33 -10.34
N SER A 430 -4.33 0.76 -9.66
CA SER A 430 -3.60 1.20 -8.47
C SER A 430 -3.92 0.31 -7.27
N VAL A 431 -2.88 -0.08 -6.54
CA VAL A 431 -3.03 -0.87 -5.31
C VAL A 431 -3.81 -0.05 -4.29
N SER A 432 -4.90 -0.63 -3.77
CA SER A 432 -5.74 0.01 -2.76
C SER A 432 -5.94 -0.92 -1.58
N ALA A 433 -5.47 -0.50 -0.40
CA ALA A 433 -5.54 -1.31 0.81
C ALA A 433 -6.95 -1.81 1.15
N ASN A 434 -7.97 -0.96 1.05
CA ASN A 434 -9.36 -1.37 1.30
C ASN A 434 -9.84 -2.46 0.33
N ARG A 435 -9.45 -2.37 -0.96
CA ARG A 435 -9.82 -3.38 -1.97
C ARG A 435 -9.04 -4.67 -1.77
N GLU A 436 -7.76 -4.58 -1.38
CA GLU A 436 -6.97 -5.76 -0.99
C GLU A 436 -7.58 -6.47 0.22
N MET A 437 -8.01 -5.73 1.24
CA MET A 437 -8.69 -6.32 2.41
C MET A 437 -9.98 -7.06 2.00
N VAL A 438 -10.82 -6.45 1.15
CA VAL A 438 -12.03 -7.11 0.66
C VAL A 438 -11.68 -8.35 -0.17
N ALA A 439 -10.73 -8.26 -1.09
CA ALA A 439 -10.33 -9.37 -1.95
C ALA A 439 -9.77 -10.56 -1.16
N LEU A 440 -8.82 -10.30 -0.25
CA LEU A 440 -8.23 -11.33 0.62
C LEU A 440 -9.25 -11.88 1.63
N GLY A 441 -10.11 -11.02 2.16
CA GLY A 441 -11.16 -11.41 3.08
C GLY A 441 -12.16 -12.36 2.44
N VAL A 442 -12.67 -12.02 1.24
CA VAL A 442 -13.55 -12.91 0.46
C VAL A 442 -12.83 -14.21 0.09
N ALA A 443 -11.58 -14.14 -0.37
CA ALA A 443 -10.80 -15.31 -0.74
C ALA A 443 -10.65 -16.29 0.45
N ASN A 444 -10.35 -15.79 1.65
CA ASN A 444 -10.19 -16.60 2.85
C ASN A 444 -11.52 -17.11 3.43
N VAL A 445 -12.61 -16.32 3.38
CA VAL A 445 -13.94 -16.81 3.78
C VAL A 445 -14.37 -17.97 2.90
N VAL A 446 -14.26 -17.82 1.57
CA VAL A 446 -14.65 -18.88 0.63
C VAL A 446 -13.72 -20.08 0.74
N GLY A 447 -12.40 -19.88 0.80
CA GLY A 447 -11.45 -20.99 0.96
C GLY A 447 -11.64 -21.74 2.29
N GLY A 448 -12.00 -21.04 3.36
CA GLY A 448 -12.34 -21.68 4.64
C GLY A 448 -13.57 -22.60 4.55
N CYS A 449 -14.54 -22.28 3.68
CA CYS A 449 -15.67 -23.18 3.38
C CYS A 449 -15.25 -24.49 2.68
N PHE A 450 -14.06 -24.53 2.08
CA PHE A 450 -13.47 -25.73 1.48
C PHE A 450 -12.32 -26.29 2.34
N MET A 451 -12.24 -25.91 3.62
CA MET A 451 -11.21 -26.38 4.56
C MET A 451 -9.77 -26.02 4.14
N ALA A 452 -9.61 -24.97 3.33
CA ALA A 452 -8.31 -24.51 2.88
C ALA A 452 -7.52 -23.84 4.02
N LEU A 453 -6.19 -23.89 3.92
CA LEU A 453 -5.30 -23.09 4.77
C LEU A 453 -5.46 -21.58 4.51
N PRO A 454 -5.19 -20.73 5.51
CA PRO A 454 -5.20 -19.29 5.31
C PRO A 454 -4.14 -18.91 4.29
N ALA A 455 -4.52 -18.04 3.35
CA ALA A 455 -3.68 -17.69 2.22
C ALA A 455 -3.72 -16.19 1.94
N PHE A 456 -2.53 -15.62 1.80
CA PHE A 456 -2.28 -14.19 1.62
C PHE A 456 -1.35 -13.94 0.44
N GLY A 457 -1.12 -12.70 0.04
CA GLY A 457 -0.13 -12.37 -0.98
C GLY A 457 1.30 -12.46 -0.43
N GLY A 458 2.19 -13.19 -1.10
CA GLY A 458 3.58 -13.31 -0.65
C GLY A 458 4.55 -12.64 -1.63
N TYR A 459 5.51 -11.87 -1.11
CA TYR A 459 6.41 -11.10 -1.96
C TYR A 459 7.32 -11.99 -2.82
N GLY A 460 7.92 -13.04 -2.23
CA GLY A 460 8.80 -13.97 -2.96
C GLY A 460 8.13 -14.60 -4.18
N ARG A 461 6.97 -15.24 -3.99
CA ARG A 461 6.16 -15.86 -5.06
C ARG A 461 5.71 -14.85 -6.11
N SER A 462 5.25 -13.69 -5.69
CA SER A 462 4.78 -12.67 -6.64
C SER A 462 5.93 -12.09 -7.45
N LYS A 463 7.12 -11.96 -6.85
CA LYS A 463 8.35 -11.58 -7.56
C LYS A 463 8.78 -12.64 -8.56
N VAL A 464 8.67 -13.93 -8.22
CA VAL A 464 8.89 -15.01 -9.18
C VAL A 464 7.92 -14.90 -10.35
N ASN A 465 6.64 -14.70 -10.07
CA ASN A 465 5.58 -14.55 -11.06
C ASN A 465 5.93 -13.40 -12.04
N ALA A 466 6.26 -12.24 -11.49
CA ALA A 466 6.68 -11.06 -12.26
C ALA A 466 7.98 -11.27 -13.05
N SER A 467 8.97 -11.96 -12.48
CA SER A 467 10.26 -12.24 -13.13
C SER A 467 10.17 -13.30 -14.25
N THR A 468 9.13 -14.13 -14.23
CA THR A 468 8.89 -15.17 -15.25
C THR A 468 8.04 -14.65 -16.41
N GLY A 469 7.71 -13.36 -16.39
CA GLY A 469 7.01 -12.69 -17.49
C GLY A 469 5.49 -12.59 -17.33
N ALA A 470 4.94 -12.83 -16.13
CA ALA A 470 3.54 -12.52 -15.85
C ALA A 470 3.27 -11.02 -16.02
N ARG A 471 2.11 -10.69 -16.59
CA ARG A 471 1.67 -9.31 -16.88
C ARG A 471 0.25 -9.02 -16.43
N SER A 472 -0.52 -10.05 -16.09
CA SER A 472 -1.92 -9.90 -15.70
C SER A 472 -2.33 -10.88 -14.58
N PRO A 473 -3.50 -10.62 -13.93
CA PRO A 473 -4.09 -11.54 -12.96
C PRO A 473 -4.44 -12.92 -13.54
N MET A 474 -4.42 -13.08 -14.88
CA MET A 474 -4.65 -14.37 -15.54
C MET A 474 -3.64 -15.43 -15.09
N SER A 475 -2.43 -15.04 -14.68
CA SER A 475 -1.44 -15.94 -14.08
C SER A 475 -1.98 -16.66 -12.83
N SER A 476 -2.75 -15.97 -11.98
CA SER A 476 -3.39 -16.56 -10.80
C SER A 476 -4.57 -17.48 -11.17
N ILE A 477 -5.29 -17.19 -12.25
CA ILE A 477 -6.33 -18.10 -12.78
C ILE A 477 -5.69 -19.38 -13.32
N PHE A 478 -4.62 -19.28 -14.11
CA PHE A 478 -3.89 -20.46 -14.57
C PHE A 478 -3.32 -21.26 -13.41
N LEU A 479 -2.80 -20.62 -12.37
CA LEU A 479 -2.31 -21.30 -11.18
C LEU A 479 -3.41 -22.13 -10.50
N SER A 480 -4.63 -21.58 -10.38
CA SER A 480 -5.80 -22.31 -9.88
C SER A 480 -6.15 -23.53 -10.72
N ILE A 481 -6.21 -23.37 -12.05
CA ILE A 481 -6.52 -24.46 -12.99
C ILE A 481 -5.43 -25.55 -12.95
N ILE A 482 -4.16 -25.16 -12.96
CA ILE A 482 -3.02 -26.10 -12.89
C ILE A 482 -3.08 -26.87 -11.56
N THR A 483 -3.37 -26.20 -10.45
CA THR A 483 -3.48 -26.87 -9.14
C THR A 483 -4.64 -27.86 -9.13
N PHE A 484 -5.79 -27.51 -9.72
CA PHE A 484 -6.91 -28.44 -9.87
C PHE A 484 -6.52 -29.69 -10.67
N ILE A 485 -5.81 -29.53 -11.79
CA ILE A 485 -5.29 -30.65 -12.59
C ILE A 485 -4.31 -31.50 -11.76
N VAL A 486 -3.47 -30.86 -10.96
CA VAL A 486 -2.49 -31.55 -10.10
C VAL A 486 -3.18 -32.43 -9.06
N ILE A 487 -4.24 -31.94 -8.41
CA ILE A 487 -5.03 -32.72 -7.46
C ILE A 487 -5.66 -33.94 -8.14
N MET A 488 -6.20 -33.76 -9.35
CA MET A 488 -6.92 -34.82 -10.07
C MET A 488 -6.01 -35.90 -10.67
N VAL A 489 -4.82 -35.52 -11.18
CA VAL A 489 -4.00 -36.40 -12.03
C VAL A 489 -2.55 -36.53 -11.57
N LEU A 490 -1.92 -35.43 -11.16
CA LEU A 490 -0.46 -35.36 -11.04
C LEU A 490 0.07 -35.72 -9.63
N LEU A 491 -0.81 -35.82 -8.63
CA LEU A 491 -0.44 -36.08 -7.22
C LEU A 491 0.50 -37.29 -7.02
N PRO A 492 0.25 -38.47 -7.64
CA PRO A 492 1.12 -39.64 -7.45
C PRO A 492 2.54 -39.43 -8.00
N TYR A 493 2.68 -38.62 -9.04
CA TYR A 493 3.97 -38.35 -9.68
C TYR A 493 4.84 -37.40 -8.85
N LEU A 494 4.26 -36.66 -7.90
CA LEU A 494 5.01 -35.80 -7.00
C LEU A 494 5.77 -36.56 -5.91
N TYR A 495 5.57 -37.89 -5.78
CA TYR A 495 6.23 -38.73 -4.77
C TYR A 495 7.76 -38.59 -4.78
N TYR A 496 8.36 -38.68 -5.97
CA TYR A 496 9.82 -38.71 -6.16
C TYR A 496 10.47 -37.31 -6.15
N LEU A 497 9.73 -36.28 -5.75
CA LEU A 497 10.24 -34.91 -5.78
C LEU A 497 11.20 -34.66 -4.62
N PRO A 498 12.47 -34.31 -4.86
CA PRO A 498 13.42 -34.06 -3.77
C PRO A 498 13.10 -32.76 -3.03
N LYS A 499 13.01 -32.82 -1.71
CA LYS A 499 12.85 -31.61 -0.88
C LYS A 499 14.03 -30.66 -1.04
N ALA A 500 15.24 -31.20 -1.21
CA ALA A 500 16.47 -30.45 -1.44
C ALA A 500 16.37 -29.44 -2.61
N VAL A 501 15.73 -29.84 -3.71
CA VAL A 501 15.59 -29.02 -4.93
C VAL A 501 14.54 -27.93 -4.75
N LEU A 502 13.49 -28.21 -3.98
CA LEU A 502 12.48 -27.23 -3.60
C LEU A 502 13.11 -26.13 -2.74
N CYS A 503 13.88 -26.51 -1.71
CA CYS A 503 14.63 -25.59 -0.87
C CYS A 503 15.59 -24.73 -1.68
N SER A 504 16.35 -25.35 -2.60
CA SER A 504 17.26 -24.64 -3.51
C SER A 504 16.54 -23.58 -4.35
N THR A 505 15.36 -23.91 -4.86
CA THR A 505 14.57 -22.97 -5.66
C THR A 505 14.08 -21.79 -4.82
N ILE A 506 13.68 -22.04 -3.57
CA ILE A 506 13.27 -21.00 -2.61
C ILE A 506 14.47 -20.13 -2.21
N SER A 507 15.65 -20.71 -2.00
CA SER A 507 16.90 -19.99 -1.73
C SER A 507 17.28 -19.01 -2.84
N VAL A 508 17.05 -19.37 -4.11
CA VAL A 508 17.24 -18.44 -5.24
C VAL A 508 16.27 -17.26 -5.16
N VAL A 509 15.01 -17.50 -4.76
CA VAL A 509 14.03 -16.42 -4.55
C VAL A 509 14.49 -15.53 -3.40
N ALA A 510 14.89 -16.12 -2.27
CA ALA A 510 15.40 -15.43 -1.10
C ALA A 510 16.61 -14.54 -1.43
N TYR A 511 17.57 -15.06 -2.20
CA TYR A 511 18.71 -14.30 -2.71
C TYR A 511 18.27 -13.09 -3.55
N SER A 512 17.25 -13.26 -4.40
CA SER A 512 16.69 -12.14 -5.17
C SER A 512 16.11 -11.03 -4.29
N LEU A 513 15.55 -11.36 -3.11
CA LEU A 513 15.00 -10.38 -2.17
C LEU A 513 16.10 -9.54 -1.54
N ILE A 514 17.21 -10.19 -1.17
CA ILE A 514 18.38 -9.55 -0.56
C ILE A 514 19.07 -8.60 -1.56
N GLU A 515 19.13 -8.98 -2.84
CA GLU A 515 19.78 -8.19 -3.92
C GLU A 515 19.18 -6.78 -4.11
N GLU A 516 17.94 -6.52 -3.68
CA GLU A 516 17.32 -5.19 -3.83
C GLU A 516 17.79 -4.16 -2.79
N CYS A 517 18.24 -4.61 -1.62
CA CYS A 517 18.54 -3.75 -0.48
C CYS A 517 19.69 -2.75 -0.70
N PRO A 518 20.85 -3.14 -1.29
CA PRO A 518 22.02 -2.26 -1.34
C PRO A 518 21.78 -0.94 -2.06
N HIS A 519 20.94 -0.94 -3.09
CA HIS A 519 20.62 0.27 -3.86
C HIS A 519 19.87 1.30 -3.00
N ASP A 520 18.88 0.86 -2.22
CA ASP A 520 18.09 1.76 -1.38
C ASP A 520 18.86 2.25 -0.16
N VAL A 521 19.69 1.38 0.44
CA VAL A 521 20.59 1.79 1.52
C VAL A 521 21.56 2.85 1.02
N ALA A 522 22.16 2.68 -0.17
CA ALA A 522 23.04 3.68 -0.77
C ALA A 522 22.32 5.02 -1.02
N PHE A 523 21.04 4.96 -1.41
CA PHE A 523 20.21 6.15 -1.60
C PHE A 523 19.97 6.90 -0.28
N PHE A 524 19.59 6.21 0.80
CA PHE A 524 19.37 6.84 2.11
C PHE A 524 20.65 7.35 2.76
N ILE A 525 21.78 6.66 2.57
CA ILE A 525 23.09 7.14 3.01
C ILE A 525 23.44 8.45 2.30
N ARG A 526 23.20 8.53 0.98
CA ARG A 526 23.46 9.75 0.18
C ARG A 526 22.62 10.94 0.65
N LEU A 527 21.39 10.69 1.10
CA LEU A 527 20.47 11.70 1.65
C LEU A 527 20.75 12.06 3.12
N ARG A 528 21.69 11.37 3.80
CA ARG A 528 21.88 11.46 5.26
C ARG A 528 20.60 11.17 6.06
N GLY A 529 19.76 10.26 5.57
CA GLY A 529 18.51 9.82 6.20
C GLY A 529 18.74 8.80 7.33
N TRP A 530 19.33 9.25 8.44
CA TRP A 530 19.72 8.37 9.55
C TRP A 530 18.52 7.72 10.26
N THR A 531 17.38 8.42 10.33
CA THR A 531 16.15 7.91 10.94
C THR A 531 15.57 6.73 10.16
N GLU A 532 15.60 6.80 8.84
CA GLU A 532 15.12 5.79 7.92
C GLU A 532 16.05 4.57 7.93
N LEU A 533 17.37 4.81 7.92
CA LEU A 533 18.37 3.74 8.06
C LEU A 533 18.27 3.04 9.42
N ALA A 534 18.05 3.78 10.51
CA ALA A 534 17.86 3.21 11.83
C ALA A 534 16.59 2.35 11.89
N LEU A 535 15.48 2.80 11.30
CA LEU A 535 14.24 2.02 11.20
C LEU A 535 14.47 0.72 10.40
N MET A 536 15.13 0.82 9.24
CA MET A 536 15.48 -0.35 8.42
C MET A 536 16.33 -1.36 9.19
N LEU A 537 17.39 -0.88 9.86
CA LEU A 537 18.31 -1.72 10.64
C LEU A 537 17.58 -2.37 11.82
N LEU A 538 16.74 -1.62 12.53
CA LEU A 538 16.00 -2.12 13.68
C LEU A 538 15.04 -3.25 13.28
N ILE A 539 14.31 -3.09 12.16
CA ILE A 539 13.42 -4.13 11.65
C ILE A 539 14.23 -5.37 11.23
N PHE A 540 15.35 -5.19 10.55
CA PHE A 540 16.22 -6.28 10.12
C PHE A 540 16.80 -7.06 11.31
N VAL A 541 17.37 -6.36 12.29
CA VAL A 541 17.96 -6.96 13.49
C VAL A 541 16.89 -7.63 14.35
N SER A 542 15.77 -6.97 14.63
CA SER A 542 14.71 -7.56 15.44
C SER A 542 14.13 -8.85 14.81
N THR A 543 13.99 -8.86 13.49
CA THR A 543 13.51 -10.04 12.74
C THR A 543 14.49 -11.23 12.84
N ILE A 544 15.79 -10.99 12.73
CA ILE A 544 16.82 -12.04 12.73
C ILE A 544 17.06 -12.61 14.14
N PHE A 545 17.14 -11.73 15.14
CA PHE A 545 17.50 -12.13 16.50
C PHE A 545 16.33 -12.72 17.29
N TYR A 546 15.11 -12.26 17.02
CA TYR A 546 13.91 -12.68 17.75
C TYR A 546 12.98 -13.50 16.87
N SER A 547 12.10 -12.83 16.10
CA SER A 547 11.16 -13.48 15.21
C SER A 547 10.63 -12.53 14.13
N LEU A 548 10.09 -13.10 13.06
CA LEU A 548 9.47 -12.34 11.97
C LEU A 548 8.27 -11.51 12.45
N GLU A 549 7.42 -12.09 13.31
CA GLU A 549 6.23 -11.44 13.85
C GLU A 549 6.60 -10.22 14.71
N LEU A 550 7.64 -10.36 15.54
CA LEU A 550 8.14 -9.27 16.37
C LEU A 550 8.73 -8.15 15.51
N GLY A 551 9.47 -8.49 14.44
CA GLY A 551 10.01 -7.50 13.50
C GLY A 551 8.93 -6.66 12.82
N ILE A 552 7.83 -7.31 12.40
CA ILE A 552 6.65 -6.62 11.83
C ILE A 552 5.99 -5.75 12.88
N ALA A 553 5.70 -6.29 14.07
CA ALA A 553 5.04 -5.56 15.13
C ALA A 553 5.83 -4.32 15.56
N LEU A 554 7.15 -4.44 15.73
CA LEU A 554 8.03 -3.32 16.05
C LEU A 554 8.09 -2.30 14.93
N GLY A 555 8.24 -2.74 13.68
CA GLY A 555 8.33 -1.83 12.54
C GLY A 555 7.04 -1.04 12.31
N ILE A 556 5.87 -1.68 12.47
CA ILE A 556 4.56 -1.02 12.40
C ILE A 556 4.38 -0.08 13.59
N GLY A 557 4.63 -0.55 14.81
CA GLY A 557 4.49 0.26 16.03
C GLY A 557 5.36 1.51 16.00
N LEU A 558 6.62 1.38 15.57
CA LEU A 558 7.54 2.50 15.46
C LEU A 558 7.15 3.45 14.32
N SER A 559 6.67 2.93 13.18
CA SER A 559 6.18 3.76 12.07
C SER A 559 4.95 4.56 12.46
N ILE A 560 4.01 3.98 13.22
CA ILE A 560 2.86 4.69 13.81
C ILE A 560 3.35 5.76 14.78
N LEU A 561 4.28 5.43 15.67
CA LEU A 561 4.80 6.38 16.66
C LEU A 561 5.48 7.59 16.00
N ILE A 562 6.28 7.36 14.95
CA ILE A 562 6.93 8.42 14.18
C ILE A 562 5.87 9.29 13.49
N LEU A 563 4.83 8.69 12.90
CA LEU A 563 3.75 9.41 12.25
C LEU A 563 2.95 10.25 13.25
N ILE A 564 2.62 9.70 14.42
CA ILE A 564 1.94 10.43 15.50
C ILE A 564 2.82 11.58 15.99
N ARG A 565 4.12 11.34 16.23
CA ARG A 565 5.06 12.39 16.64
C ARG A 565 5.13 13.51 15.61
N HIS A 566 5.15 13.19 14.32
CA HIS A 566 5.17 14.21 13.29
C HIS A 566 3.84 14.96 13.21
N SER A 567 2.70 14.27 13.33
CA SER A 567 1.37 14.89 13.26
C SER A 567 1.01 15.76 14.47
N THR A 568 1.68 15.55 15.61
CA THR A 568 1.42 16.26 16.87
C THR A 568 2.29 17.50 17.06
N GLN A 569 3.31 17.72 16.23
CA GLN A 569 4.23 18.86 16.36
C GLN A 569 3.78 20.06 15.52
N PRO A 570 3.22 21.12 16.13
CA PRO A 570 2.85 22.30 15.39
C PRO A 570 4.09 23.08 14.88
N ARG A 571 4.07 23.44 13.60
CA ARG A 571 5.12 24.14 12.86
C ARG A 571 4.84 25.64 12.75
N ILE A 572 4.58 26.29 13.88
CA ILE A 572 4.33 27.73 13.94
C ILE A 572 5.61 28.50 13.57
N GLN A 573 5.45 29.56 12.80
CA GLN A 573 6.56 30.42 12.36
C GLN A 573 6.28 31.86 12.78
N ILE A 574 7.30 32.58 13.26
CA ILE A 574 7.24 34.03 13.34
C ILE A 574 7.60 34.58 11.97
N LEU A 575 6.76 35.46 11.46
CA LEU A 575 7.05 36.23 10.27
C LEU A 575 7.63 37.59 10.68
N GLY A 576 8.66 38.03 9.98
CA GLY A 576 9.05 39.43 9.97
C GLY A 576 9.11 39.95 8.54
N LYS A 577 9.33 41.25 8.41
CA LYS A 577 9.33 41.95 7.13
C LYS A 577 10.71 41.88 6.48
N ILE A 578 10.79 41.55 5.20
CA ILE A 578 12.08 41.53 4.49
C ILE A 578 12.54 42.97 4.25
N ALA A 579 13.80 43.27 4.58
CA ALA A 579 14.37 44.60 4.42
C ALA A 579 14.41 45.02 2.94
N GLY A 580 13.87 46.20 2.61
CA GLY A 580 13.91 46.76 1.26
C GLY A 580 12.82 46.30 0.29
N THR A 581 11.95 45.36 0.68
CA THR A 581 10.79 44.94 -0.12
C THR A 581 9.47 45.26 0.59
N PRO A 582 8.53 45.99 -0.04
CA PRO A 582 7.17 46.08 0.47
C PRO A 582 6.46 44.72 0.34
N ASP A 583 5.60 44.41 1.31
CA ASP A 583 4.66 43.28 1.30
C ASP A 583 5.26 41.86 1.25
N GLN A 584 6.54 41.71 1.61
CA GLN A 584 7.21 40.41 1.64
C GLN A 584 7.64 40.04 3.07
N TYR A 585 7.23 38.84 3.49
CA TYR A 585 7.44 38.31 4.83
C TYR A 585 8.16 36.96 4.77
N ASP A 586 9.14 36.78 5.65
CA ASP A 586 9.85 35.51 5.78
C ASP A 586 9.99 35.09 7.25
N ASN A 587 10.38 33.84 7.47
CA ASN A 587 10.54 33.24 8.77
C ASN A 587 11.73 33.86 9.52
N ALA A 588 11.42 34.66 10.55
CA ALA A 588 12.39 35.37 11.37
C ALA A 588 13.31 34.42 12.18
N GLU A 589 12.93 33.14 12.39
CA GLU A 589 13.80 32.17 13.07
C GLU A 589 14.83 31.51 12.14
N MET A 590 14.54 31.43 10.84
CA MET A 590 15.40 30.75 9.86
C MET A 590 16.31 31.73 9.11
N HIS A 591 15.81 32.93 8.80
CA HIS A 591 16.52 33.95 8.03
C HIS A 591 16.56 35.27 8.79
N ALA A 592 17.06 35.24 10.02
CA ALA A 592 17.12 36.41 10.89
C ALA A 592 17.94 37.57 10.28
N GLU A 593 18.94 37.27 9.44
CA GLU A 593 19.75 38.30 8.76
C GLU A 593 18.98 39.16 7.73
N ASN A 594 17.86 38.67 7.19
CA ASN A 594 17.17 39.32 6.07
C ASN A 594 15.84 39.97 6.49
N VAL A 595 15.50 39.89 7.77
CA VAL A 595 14.15 40.12 8.27
C VAL A 595 14.18 41.08 9.46
N GLU A 596 13.40 42.16 9.35
CA GLU A 596 13.16 43.12 10.43
C GLU A 596 11.92 42.70 11.23
N LEU A 597 12.06 42.68 12.56
CA LEU A 597 10.95 42.50 13.47
C LEU A 597 10.11 43.76 13.51
N ILE A 598 8.78 43.59 13.57
CA ILE A 598 7.85 44.70 13.58
C ILE A 598 7.61 45.12 15.03
N ASP A 599 7.85 46.39 15.33
CA ASP A 599 7.63 46.93 16.67
C ASP A 599 6.15 46.91 17.03
N GLY A 600 5.84 46.44 18.24
CA GLY A 600 4.48 46.35 18.77
C GLY A 600 3.61 45.25 18.16
N ALA A 601 4.06 44.53 17.11
CA ALA A 601 3.29 43.48 16.46
C ALA A 601 4.01 42.12 16.40
N LEU A 602 3.28 41.05 16.70
CA LEU A 602 3.74 39.67 16.53
C LEU A 602 2.95 38.99 15.41
N VAL A 603 3.61 38.76 14.27
CA VAL A 603 3.01 38.04 13.14
C VAL A 603 3.31 36.55 13.25
N VAL A 604 2.27 35.76 13.41
CA VAL A 604 2.34 34.31 13.61
C VAL A 604 1.70 33.58 12.45
N LYS A 605 2.48 32.78 11.74
CA LYS A 605 1.99 31.90 10.68
C LYS A 605 1.72 30.49 11.20
N ILE A 606 0.51 30.00 10.94
CA ILE A 606 0.08 28.63 11.23
C ILE A 606 -0.05 27.88 9.88
N PRO A 607 0.98 27.12 9.47
CA PRO A 607 1.03 26.54 8.13
C PRO A 607 0.30 25.20 7.99
N GLU A 608 -0.52 24.79 8.97
CA GLU A 608 -1.10 23.44 9.00
C GLU A 608 -2.51 23.39 9.61
N PRO A 609 -3.26 22.29 9.39
CA PRO A 609 -4.56 22.08 10.03
C PRO A 609 -4.47 22.08 11.56
N LEU A 610 -5.48 22.66 12.21
CA LEU A 610 -5.57 22.66 13.67
C LEU A 610 -6.47 21.52 14.14
N THR A 611 -5.89 20.60 14.92
CA THR A 611 -6.60 19.44 15.46
C THR A 611 -6.33 19.31 16.95
N PHE A 612 -7.14 18.52 17.66
CA PHE A 612 -6.94 18.23 19.07
C PHE A 612 -5.50 17.74 19.38
N ALA A 613 -4.84 17.13 18.39
CA ALA A 613 -3.51 16.54 18.54
C ALA A 613 -2.37 17.57 18.58
N ASN A 614 -2.53 18.76 17.96
CA ASN A 614 -1.47 19.76 17.86
C ASN A 614 -1.80 21.10 18.56
N THR A 615 -3.07 21.40 18.84
CA THR A 615 -3.47 22.68 19.46
C THR A 615 -2.98 22.84 20.91
N GLY A 616 -2.78 21.74 21.64
CA GLY A 616 -2.18 21.80 22.97
C GLY A 616 -0.74 22.34 22.96
N ASP A 617 0.10 21.90 22.01
CA ASP A 617 1.47 22.41 21.87
C ASP A 617 1.50 23.81 21.22
N LEU A 618 0.47 24.18 20.44
CA LEU A 618 0.31 25.53 19.89
C LEU A 618 0.29 26.59 20.99
N LYS A 619 -0.52 26.41 22.05
CA LYS A 619 -0.58 27.34 23.18
C LYS A 619 0.79 27.53 23.86
N ASN A 620 1.51 26.43 24.07
CA ASN A 620 2.84 26.46 24.69
C ASN A 620 3.90 27.12 23.79
N ARG A 621 3.84 26.89 22.48
CA ARG A 621 4.72 27.53 21.50
C ARG A 621 4.46 29.02 21.39
N LEU A 622 3.21 29.45 21.28
CA LEU A 622 2.86 30.87 21.25
C LEU A 622 3.41 31.59 22.47
N ARG A 623 3.25 31.02 23.67
CA ARG A 623 3.85 31.58 24.89
C ARG A 623 5.38 31.69 24.83
N ARG A 624 6.08 30.72 24.23
CA ARG A 624 7.53 30.81 24.00
C ARG A 624 7.88 31.95 23.02
N LEU A 625 7.11 32.10 21.95
CA LEU A 625 7.29 33.19 20.99
C LEU A 625 7.03 34.55 21.63
N GLU A 626 6.03 34.67 22.49
CA GLU A 626 5.73 35.89 23.23
C GLU A 626 6.84 36.31 24.18
N PHE A 627 7.42 35.36 24.93
CA PHE A 627 8.41 35.66 25.96
C PHE A 627 9.82 35.80 25.42
N TYR A 628 10.16 35.07 24.37
CA TYR A 628 11.54 34.94 23.90
C TYR A 628 11.74 35.33 22.44
N GLY A 629 10.68 35.49 21.65
CA GLY A 629 10.79 35.71 20.21
C GLY A 629 11.34 34.51 19.44
N SER A 630 11.46 33.34 20.07
CA SER A 630 11.93 32.11 19.43
C SER A 630 11.38 30.86 20.11
N ASN A 631 11.01 29.86 19.31
CA ASN A 631 10.63 28.52 19.76
C ASN A 631 11.80 27.72 20.34
N ARG A 632 13.05 28.11 20.08
CA ARG A 632 14.27 27.42 20.55
C ARG A 632 14.70 27.83 21.96
N ALA A 633 14.09 28.88 22.52
CA ALA A 633 14.42 29.36 23.85
C ALA A 633 14.04 28.35 24.94
N HIS A 634 14.96 28.12 25.87
CA HIS A 634 14.71 27.24 27.01
C HIS A 634 13.68 27.89 27.96
N PRO A 635 12.68 27.15 28.48
CA PRO A 635 11.62 27.72 29.32
C PRO A 635 12.09 28.43 30.60
N SER A 636 13.31 28.15 31.05
CA SER A 636 13.91 28.73 32.24
C SER A 636 14.64 30.06 31.99
N LEU A 637 14.71 30.51 30.72
CA LEU A 637 15.28 31.83 30.44
C LEU A 637 14.38 32.92 31.04
N PRO A 638 14.95 34.04 31.53
CA PRO A 638 14.13 35.20 31.83
C PRO A 638 13.49 35.71 30.53
N ARG A 639 12.33 36.36 30.66
CA ARG A 639 11.63 36.96 29.53
C ARG A 639 12.56 37.93 28.79
N LEU A 640 12.78 37.70 27.49
CA LEU A 640 13.66 38.50 26.64
C LEU A 640 12.88 39.55 25.84
N ARG A 641 11.62 39.27 25.51
CA ARG A 641 10.76 40.16 24.73
C ARG A 641 9.81 40.93 25.66
N PRO A 642 9.84 42.28 25.66
CA PRO A 642 8.94 43.10 26.47
C PRO A 642 7.46 42.84 26.16
N PRO A 643 6.54 43.04 27.11
CA PRO A 643 5.09 43.00 26.85
C PRO A 643 4.66 43.99 25.77
N GLU A 644 5.32 45.14 25.70
CA GLU A 644 4.99 46.21 24.75
C GLU A 644 5.23 45.81 23.29
N SER A 645 6.08 44.81 23.04
CA SER A 645 6.35 44.28 21.69
C SER A 645 5.24 43.35 21.18
N ASN A 646 4.21 43.07 21.99
CA ASN A 646 3.11 42.15 21.67
C ASN A 646 1.74 42.84 21.80
N LYS A 647 1.65 44.17 21.59
CA LYS A 647 0.37 44.92 21.63
C LYS A 647 -0.62 44.39 20.59
N ASN A 648 -0.12 43.96 19.44
CA ASN A 648 -0.89 43.41 18.34
C ASN A 648 -0.41 42.00 17.97
N VAL A 649 -1.33 41.05 17.82
CA VAL A 649 -1.03 39.67 17.38
C VAL A 649 -1.77 39.40 16.08
N ILE A 650 -1.04 39.05 15.04
CA ILE A 650 -1.58 38.80 13.71
C ILE A 650 -1.40 37.32 13.37
N PHE A 651 -2.50 36.59 13.20
CA PHE A 651 -2.51 35.20 12.80
C PHE A 651 -2.68 35.06 11.29
N ASP A 652 -1.62 34.62 10.63
CA ASP A 652 -1.69 34.12 9.27
C ASP A 652 -2.18 32.67 9.26
N VAL A 653 -3.45 32.50 8.91
CA VAL A 653 -4.17 31.22 8.92
C VAL A 653 -4.32 30.61 7.53
N HIS A 654 -3.51 31.04 6.55
CA HIS A 654 -3.53 30.48 5.20
C HIS A 654 -3.38 28.96 5.18
N GLY A 655 -2.48 28.43 6.02
CA GLY A 655 -2.21 27.00 6.13
C GLY A 655 -3.24 26.20 6.94
N VAL A 656 -4.15 26.87 7.65
CA VAL A 656 -5.23 26.24 8.42
C VAL A 656 -6.32 25.78 7.44
N THR A 657 -6.05 24.68 6.75
CA THR A 657 -6.97 24.14 5.73
C THR A 657 -8.20 23.46 6.35
N SER A 658 -8.09 22.96 7.58
CA SER A 658 -9.20 22.46 8.40
C SER A 658 -8.95 22.72 9.89
N ILE A 659 -10.04 22.76 10.65
CA ILE A 659 -10.03 22.85 12.12
C ILE A 659 -11.10 21.93 12.71
N ASP A 660 -10.76 21.17 13.77
CA ASP A 660 -11.74 20.38 14.52
C ASP A 660 -12.32 21.15 15.72
N GLY A 661 -13.35 20.58 16.37
CA GLY A 661 -14.04 21.26 17.47
C GLY A 661 -13.11 21.56 18.66
N SER A 662 -12.29 20.59 19.05
CA SER A 662 -11.34 20.75 20.15
C SER A 662 -10.25 21.79 19.83
N GLY A 663 -9.74 21.80 18.60
CA GLY A 663 -8.79 22.81 18.14
C GLY A 663 -9.39 24.20 18.08
N THR A 664 -10.66 24.31 17.67
CA THR A 664 -11.41 25.57 17.69
C THR A 664 -11.59 26.09 19.12
N GLN A 665 -11.90 25.21 20.08
CA GLN A 665 -12.01 25.59 21.49
C GLN A 665 -10.69 26.14 22.04
N VAL A 666 -9.58 25.44 21.83
CA VAL A 666 -8.25 25.89 22.31
C VAL A 666 -7.85 27.21 21.66
N LEU A 667 -8.13 27.39 20.35
CA LEU A 667 -7.88 28.66 19.68
C LEU A 667 -8.73 29.80 20.25
N SER A 668 -10.01 29.54 20.54
CA SER A 668 -10.89 30.52 21.19
C SER A 668 -10.38 30.91 22.58
N GLU A 669 -9.91 29.95 23.37
CA GLU A 669 -9.27 30.23 24.67
C GLU A 669 -8.02 31.11 24.50
N ILE A 670 -7.16 30.82 23.52
CA ILE A 670 -5.97 31.63 23.22
C ILE A 670 -6.36 33.07 22.84
N VAL A 671 -7.35 33.23 21.96
CA VAL A 671 -7.82 34.56 21.52
C VAL A 671 -8.42 35.34 22.69
N ASN A 672 -9.24 34.68 23.53
CA ASN A 672 -9.80 35.30 24.73
C ASN A 672 -8.71 35.72 25.72
N ASP A 673 -7.68 34.89 25.91
CA ASP A 673 -6.52 35.21 26.76
C ASP A 673 -5.81 36.49 26.27
N TYR A 674 -5.62 36.65 24.94
CA TYR A 674 -5.03 37.88 24.38
C TYR A 674 -5.91 39.12 24.57
N ILE A 675 -7.20 39.02 24.27
CA ILE A 675 -8.12 40.15 24.41
C ILE A 675 -8.21 40.60 25.87
N ASN A 676 -8.23 39.65 26.82
CA ASN A 676 -8.25 39.97 28.25
C ASN A 676 -6.96 40.67 28.73
N LEU A 677 -5.84 40.48 28.02
CA LEU A 677 -4.57 41.18 28.27
C LEU A 677 -4.50 42.54 27.56
N GLY A 678 -5.54 42.95 26.84
CA GLY A 678 -5.57 44.19 26.07
C GLY A 678 -4.79 44.13 24.76
N VAL A 679 -4.55 42.93 24.22
CA VAL A 679 -3.86 42.71 22.96
C VAL A 679 -4.88 42.60 21.82
N SER A 680 -4.70 43.39 20.75
CA SER A 680 -5.55 43.30 19.56
C SER A 680 -5.15 42.10 18.71
N VAL A 681 -6.14 41.29 18.32
CA VAL A 681 -5.93 40.07 17.52
C VAL A 681 -6.51 40.26 16.12
N TYR A 682 -5.73 39.96 15.09
CA TYR A 682 -6.15 40.00 13.69
C TYR A 682 -5.91 38.65 13.02
N PHE A 683 -6.80 38.27 12.11
CA PHE A 683 -6.64 37.07 11.28
C PHE A 683 -6.49 37.46 9.82
N CYS A 684 -5.50 36.89 9.13
CA CYS A 684 -5.29 37.14 7.71
C CYS A 684 -5.23 35.86 6.88
N ARG A 685 -5.49 36.00 5.57
CA ARG A 685 -5.42 34.93 4.56
C ARG A 685 -6.26 33.69 4.85
N LEU A 686 -7.50 33.87 5.30
CA LEU A 686 -8.37 32.74 5.61
C LEU A 686 -8.79 31.98 4.34
N SER A 687 -8.26 30.78 4.15
CA SER A 687 -8.36 30.03 2.89
C SER A 687 -9.66 29.24 2.71
N ASN A 688 -10.33 28.85 3.81
CA ASN A 688 -11.46 27.91 3.75
C ASN A 688 -12.72 28.39 4.50
N ARG A 689 -13.86 28.44 3.80
CA ARG A 689 -15.18 28.79 4.37
C ARG A 689 -15.60 27.89 5.55
N SER A 690 -15.18 26.63 5.55
CA SER A 690 -15.51 25.70 6.65
C SER A 690 -14.82 26.10 7.95
N VAL A 691 -13.59 26.61 7.88
CA VAL A 691 -12.82 27.12 9.02
C VAL A 691 -13.45 28.41 9.54
N PHE A 692 -13.82 29.34 8.64
CA PHE A 692 -14.53 30.56 9.01
C PHE A 692 -15.83 30.27 9.78
N ARG A 693 -16.61 29.29 9.30
CA ARG A 693 -17.85 28.88 9.98
C ARG A 693 -17.60 28.36 11.40
N MET A 694 -16.46 27.69 11.63
CA MET A 694 -16.09 27.27 12.99
C MET A 694 -15.73 28.47 13.86
N PHE A 695 -15.01 29.45 13.31
CA PHE A 695 -14.66 30.68 14.02
C PHE A 695 -15.91 31.47 14.42
N GLU A 696 -16.85 31.64 13.49
CA GLU A 696 -18.14 32.29 13.73
C GLU A 696 -18.93 31.55 14.83
N ARG A 697 -19.12 30.23 14.70
CA ARG A 697 -19.86 29.44 15.70
C ARG A 697 -19.20 29.39 17.07
N SER A 698 -17.89 29.54 17.14
CA SER A 698 -17.13 29.56 18.39
C SER A 698 -17.09 30.94 19.06
N GLY A 699 -17.61 31.98 18.41
CA GLY A 699 -17.58 33.35 18.92
C GLY A 699 -16.24 34.06 18.78
N ILE A 700 -15.25 33.46 18.09
CA ILE A 700 -13.94 34.10 17.85
C ILE A 700 -14.11 35.40 17.06
N VAL A 701 -15.00 35.39 16.05
CA VAL A 701 -15.26 36.55 15.20
C VAL A 701 -15.79 37.73 16.02
N ASP A 702 -16.79 37.48 16.86
CA ASP A 702 -17.41 38.51 17.70
C ASP A 702 -16.42 39.06 18.74
N ARG A 703 -15.59 38.19 19.30
CA ARG A 703 -14.58 38.56 20.30
C ARG A 703 -13.47 39.43 19.73
N CYS A 704 -13.04 39.19 18.49
CA CYS A 704 -11.95 39.95 17.88
C CYS A 704 -12.37 41.36 17.41
N GLY A 705 -13.60 41.83 17.64
CA GLY A 705 -14.08 43.11 17.09
C GLY A 705 -14.88 42.96 15.79
N GLY A 706 -15.29 41.75 15.45
CA GLY A 706 -16.13 41.46 14.28
C GLY A 706 -15.33 41.30 12.98
N MET A 707 -15.98 41.60 11.87
CA MET A 707 -15.45 41.30 10.53
C MET A 707 -14.25 42.20 10.13
N SER A 708 -14.06 43.36 10.78
CA SER A 708 -12.96 44.29 10.52
C SER A 708 -11.57 43.70 10.83
N HIS A 709 -11.49 42.71 11.72
CA HIS A 709 -10.23 42.07 12.10
C HIS A 709 -9.87 40.85 11.23
N PHE A 710 -10.65 40.59 10.17
CA PHE A 710 -10.44 39.52 9.20
C PHE A 710 -10.05 40.08 7.84
N VAL A 711 -8.76 40.07 7.55
CA VAL A 711 -8.17 40.78 6.40
C VAL A 711 -7.53 39.85 5.37
N THR A 712 -7.22 40.39 4.21
CA THR A 712 -6.70 39.61 3.09
C THR A 712 -5.20 39.36 3.19
N GLY A 713 -4.45 40.34 3.69
CA GLY A 713 -2.99 40.31 3.77
C GLY A 713 -2.45 40.62 5.17
N VAL A 714 -1.17 40.30 5.38
CA VAL A 714 -0.46 40.66 6.61
C VAL A 714 -0.26 42.18 6.69
N ASP A 715 0.04 42.84 5.55
CA ASP A 715 0.22 44.31 5.50
C ASP A 715 -1.06 45.07 5.87
N GLU A 716 -2.21 44.59 5.43
CA GLU A 716 -3.51 45.15 5.78
C GLU A 716 -3.78 45.04 7.28
N ALA A 717 -3.45 43.89 7.89
CA ALA A 717 -3.56 43.69 9.34
C ALA A 717 -2.65 44.66 10.10
N LEU A 718 -1.41 44.86 9.61
CA LEU A 718 -0.45 45.78 10.23
C LEU A 718 -0.90 47.24 10.14
N ARG A 719 -1.42 47.68 8.99
CA ARG A 719 -1.94 49.05 8.83
C ARG A 719 -3.11 49.31 9.78
N LEU A 720 -4.02 48.34 9.94
CA LEU A 720 -5.12 48.46 10.89
C LEU A 720 -4.60 48.53 12.33
N ALA A 721 -3.66 47.65 12.67
CA ALA A 721 -3.01 47.61 13.98
C ALA A 721 -2.28 48.92 14.33
N GLU A 722 -1.61 49.54 13.35
CA GLU A 722 -0.97 50.85 13.51
C GLU A 722 -2.01 51.97 13.68
N SER A 723 -3.11 51.92 12.92
CA SER A 723 -4.18 52.93 12.98
C SER A 723 -4.95 52.95 14.31
N GLU A 724 -5.21 51.77 14.89
CA GLU A 724 -5.87 51.66 16.20
C GLU A 724 -4.92 52.04 17.35
N GLY A 725 -3.62 51.80 17.19
CA GLY A 725 -2.59 52.27 18.12
C GLY A 725 -2.49 53.80 18.18
N HIS A 726 -2.66 54.51 17.07
CA HIS A 726 -2.62 55.97 17.04
C HIS A 726 -3.92 56.63 17.53
N ALA A 727 -5.06 55.93 17.46
CA ALA A 727 -6.34 56.42 17.97
C ALA A 727 -6.47 56.35 19.52
N SER A 728 -5.54 55.64 20.17
CA SER A 728 -5.57 55.36 21.62
C SER A 728 -4.48 56.09 22.41
N GLU A 729 -3.58 56.83 21.76
CA GLU A 729 -2.67 57.77 22.42
C GLU A 729 -3.31 59.18 22.45
N PRO A 730 -3.50 59.79 23.65
CA PRO A 730 -4.22 61.06 23.82
C PRO A 730 -3.50 62.29 23.28
#